data_AF-A0AAE4DHU8-F1
#
_entry.id   AF-A0AAE4DHU8-F1
#
_cell.length_a   1.000
_cell.length_b   1.000
_cell.length_c   1.000
_cell.angle_alpha   90.00
_cell.angle_beta   90.00
_cell.angle_gamma   90.00
#
_symmetry.space_group_name_H-M   'P 1'
#
loop_
_entity.id
_entity.type
_entity.pdbx_description
1 polymer ?
#
loop_
_entity_poly.entity_id
_entity_poly.type
_entity_poly.pdbx_seq_one_letter_code
_entity_poly.pdbx_strand_id
1 'polypeptide(L)'
;MKNALMSAKFCLIAFALLPLMAMAEDRWALCGAPLLKPVTGDPTLRAAADTPVDITAERSRIVGDPPVYVFNGDVRLTRADQTFTTESLRYNSDSGRVLAENGARLRQSGLLLDAERADYSLSQEAGEFDNVSEYRISSGHLQGRAATIVREGPVQSRYHDVTLSTCMPGDELWVLSASRASLNTDTRQGRAWNAVLSIHDWPVFYTPYLQFPIGDERMSGFLAPTIGVSDTNGTTVSVPWYWNIAPNYDATITPTSYWKRGLLMDTEFRYLEESLEGEIASSYLPDDDRFGDDRWAINQQHKLTLGSSLTGSLRQQRTSDTDFSDDFGDEFDYRSNTFLESDAELTWAEQGWLASIDAQHWQRVEADATEPLARRPRIQLGYSPYERVGPFAYNVASEWTDFYSDDRSRQQGTELNVSPKVSLPIRRLGYYVEPAVAWQYTAFDLENPEGNEAKPSVDVPIYTIDTGLHLERPKTLFSGVYQTLEPRVLYRNIPDEGQDTLPAFASSSTDGTFSRLFRGSKFGIGHTEQITTGVTTRYIDSRRGREYLQFSAGQTFFLHDDRERNRSDYITELRLSLPAGFSAEVDYRWDPENSTDDDLRGLLRYETETEQSIELGFGRERALNTTTQRADIRWRGSNREVVNIGWQRKEDNAQRSLDEIEFSLALPVSASVEVFAGITRDLESHRTTEGLMGIQQSGCCHSWRLISKHGPELNDGDGPPLEQEILFELELRGLAGIGDKVRPFLTDEIDGYNPGR
;
A
#
# COMPACT_ATOMS: atom_id res chain seq x y z
N MET A 1 -13.37 -17.96 42.58
CA MET A 1 -14.03 -19.11 41.92
C MET A 1 -15.50 -19.12 42.30
N LYS A 2 -16.41 -19.11 41.30
CA LYS A 2 -17.84 -18.67 41.34
C LYS A 2 -18.01 -17.16 41.15
N ASN A 3 -18.01 -16.74 39.87
CA ASN A 3 -18.66 -15.55 39.26
C ASN A 3 -18.05 -15.13 37.89
N ALA A 4 -17.29 -15.99 37.21
CA ALA A 4 -16.68 -15.70 35.90
C ALA A 4 -17.21 -16.58 34.74
N LEU A 5 -18.43 -17.13 34.84
CA LEU A 5 -18.93 -18.17 33.91
C LEU A 5 -20.29 -17.85 33.27
N MET A 6 -20.63 -16.57 33.15
CA MET A 6 -21.90 -16.13 32.59
C MET A 6 -21.69 -14.96 31.59
N SER A 7 -20.94 -15.20 30.52
CA SER A 7 -20.91 -14.31 29.35
C SER A 7 -20.54 -15.01 28.02
N ALA A 8 -20.03 -16.24 28.04
CA ALA A 8 -19.75 -17.00 26.81
C ALA A 8 -20.96 -17.83 26.33
N LYS A 9 -22.01 -17.18 25.84
CA LYS A 9 -23.11 -17.83 25.08
C LYS A 9 -23.63 -16.90 23.98
N PHE A 10 -22.78 -16.53 23.03
CA PHE A 10 -23.19 -16.02 21.72
C PHE A 10 -22.01 -16.17 20.74
N CYS A 11 -21.83 -17.37 20.19
CA CYS A 11 -21.10 -17.60 18.93
C CYS A 11 -21.22 -19.06 18.54
N LEU A 12 -22.40 -19.45 18.08
CA LEU A 12 -22.63 -20.72 17.40
C LEU A 12 -23.94 -20.58 16.65
N ILE A 13 -23.85 -20.16 15.38
CA ILE A 13 -24.71 -20.53 14.25
C ILE A 13 -24.20 -19.80 13.00
N ALA A 14 -24.24 -20.54 11.87
CA ALA A 14 -24.06 -20.13 10.47
C ALA A 14 -22.67 -20.36 9.85
N PHE A 15 -22.27 -21.63 9.73
CA PHE A 15 -21.30 -22.07 8.72
C PHE A 15 -22.06 -22.81 7.60
N ALA A 16 -22.43 -22.08 6.56
CA ALA A 16 -22.88 -22.65 5.29
C ALA A 16 -22.75 -21.57 4.20
N LEU A 17 -21.52 -21.32 3.73
CA LEU A 17 -21.28 -20.58 2.49
C LEU A 17 -20.44 -21.46 1.58
N LEU A 18 -21.07 -21.86 0.47
CA LEU A 18 -20.46 -22.59 -0.63
C LEU A 18 -19.43 -21.68 -1.32
N PRO A 19 -18.27 -22.21 -1.75
CA PRO A 19 -17.33 -21.43 -2.53
C PRO A 19 -17.87 -21.25 -3.95
N LEU A 20 -18.12 -20.00 -4.36
CA LEU A 20 -18.15 -19.67 -5.78
C LEU A 20 -16.70 -19.57 -6.27
N MET A 21 -16.37 -20.36 -7.30
CA MET A 21 -15.06 -20.39 -7.94
C MET A 21 -14.61 -18.98 -8.35
N ALA A 22 -13.41 -18.60 -7.91
CA ALA A 22 -12.68 -17.43 -8.37
C ALA A 22 -12.18 -17.64 -9.81
N MET A 23 -12.48 -16.71 -10.70
CA MET A 23 -11.70 -16.51 -11.93
C MET A 23 -10.98 -15.18 -11.77
N ALA A 24 -9.69 -15.14 -12.09
CA ALA A 24 -8.94 -13.90 -12.23
C ALA A 24 -9.68 -12.98 -13.22
N GLU A 25 -10.08 -11.79 -12.78
CA GLU A 25 -10.92 -10.89 -13.58
C GLU A 25 -10.09 -10.17 -14.66
N ASP A 26 -10.41 -10.48 -15.92
CA ASP A 26 -10.15 -9.59 -17.05
C ASP A 26 -10.86 -8.24 -16.79
N ARG A 27 -10.24 -7.10 -17.15
CA ARG A 27 -10.82 -5.74 -17.02
C ARG A 27 -12.23 -5.64 -17.63
N TRP A 28 -12.55 -6.52 -18.57
CA TRP A 28 -13.83 -6.61 -19.27
C TRP A 28 -14.64 -7.87 -18.93
N ALA A 29 -14.32 -8.58 -17.84
CA ALA A 29 -14.96 -9.84 -17.44
C ALA A 29 -16.49 -9.72 -17.28
N LEU A 30 -16.98 -8.53 -16.92
CA LEU A 30 -18.40 -8.24 -16.72
C LEU A 30 -19.18 -7.93 -18.01
N CYS A 31 -18.55 -7.95 -19.18
CA CYS A 31 -19.20 -7.61 -20.46
C CYS A 31 -20.12 -8.70 -21.05
N GLY A 32 -20.23 -9.87 -20.43
CA GLY A 32 -21.18 -10.94 -20.79
C GLY A 32 -20.91 -11.66 -22.13
N ALA A 33 -20.28 -11.00 -23.11
CA ALA A 33 -19.78 -11.55 -24.37
C ALA A 33 -18.60 -10.71 -24.89
N PRO A 34 -17.66 -11.28 -25.65
CA PRO A 34 -16.60 -10.50 -26.28
C PRO A 34 -17.19 -9.53 -27.31
N LEU A 35 -16.67 -8.29 -27.32
CA LEU A 35 -17.11 -7.21 -28.23
C LEU A 35 -17.12 -7.64 -29.71
N LEU A 36 -16.14 -8.47 -30.06
CA LEU A 36 -15.95 -9.08 -31.37
C LEU A 36 -15.94 -10.60 -31.27
N LYS A 37 -16.69 -11.26 -32.15
CA LYS A 37 -16.57 -12.71 -32.33
C LYS A 37 -15.24 -13.05 -33.03
N PRO A 38 -14.56 -14.14 -32.65
CA PRO A 38 -13.36 -14.61 -33.34
C PRO A 38 -13.61 -14.77 -34.84
N VAL A 39 -12.58 -14.47 -35.63
CA VAL A 39 -12.60 -14.60 -37.10
C VAL A 39 -11.74 -15.80 -37.47
N THR A 40 -12.10 -16.50 -38.55
CA THR A 40 -11.34 -17.63 -39.07
C THR A 40 -10.25 -17.15 -40.02
N GLY A 41 -9.06 -17.73 -39.96
CA GLY A 41 -7.92 -17.41 -40.83
C GLY A 41 -6.68 -17.03 -40.03
N ASP A 42 -5.55 -16.89 -40.71
CA ASP A 42 -4.28 -16.52 -40.09
C ASP A 42 -3.94 -15.05 -40.40
N PRO A 43 -3.96 -14.14 -39.40
CA PRO A 43 -3.65 -12.73 -39.60
C PRO A 43 -2.20 -12.48 -40.05
N THR A 44 -1.27 -13.40 -39.81
CA THR A 44 0.13 -13.25 -40.25
C THR A 44 0.26 -13.28 -41.77
N LEU A 45 -0.70 -13.88 -42.47
CA LEU A 45 -0.74 -13.94 -43.92
C LEU A 45 -1.18 -12.61 -44.57
N ARG A 46 -1.64 -11.60 -43.82
CA ARG A 46 -2.04 -10.32 -44.43
C ARG A 46 -0.89 -9.61 -45.14
N ALA A 47 0.33 -9.70 -44.59
CA ALA A 47 1.53 -9.05 -45.11
C ALA A 47 2.17 -9.81 -46.29
N ALA A 48 1.81 -11.08 -46.51
CA ALA A 48 2.35 -11.86 -47.61
C ALA A 48 1.77 -11.42 -48.96
N ALA A 49 2.65 -11.27 -49.95
CA ALA A 49 2.30 -10.76 -51.28
C ALA A 49 1.48 -11.77 -52.10
N ASP A 50 1.64 -13.06 -51.83
CA ASP A 50 1.02 -14.19 -52.52
C ASP A 50 -0.25 -14.72 -51.83
N THR A 51 -0.73 -14.04 -50.79
CA THR A 51 -1.93 -14.44 -50.06
C THR A 51 -3.15 -14.48 -50.99
N PRO A 52 -3.79 -15.65 -51.16
CA PRO A 52 -4.93 -15.81 -52.05
C PRO A 52 -6.10 -14.89 -51.67
N VAL A 53 -6.78 -14.38 -52.69
CA VAL A 53 -8.03 -13.64 -52.56
C VAL A 53 -9.14 -14.47 -53.19
N ASP A 54 -10.05 -14.97 -52.37
CA ASP A 54 -11.21 -15.73 -52.82
C ASP A 54 -12.43 -14.82 -52.84
N ILE A 55 -13.13 -14.75 -53.98
CA ILE A 55 -14.33 -13.92 -54.14
C ILE A 55 -15.49 -14.79 -54.62
N THR A 56 -16.57 -14.81 -53.86
CA THR A 56 -17.85 -15.43 -54.24
C THR A 56 -18.89 -14.34 -54.46
N ALA A 57 -19.68 -14.46 -55.52
CA ALA A 57 -20.79 -13.55 -55.84
C ALA A 57 -21.79 -14.24 -56.77
N GLU A 58 -23.00 -13.68 -56.90
CA GLU A 58 -24.00 -14.19 -57.85
C GLU A 58 -23.61 -13.95 -59.32
N ARG A 59 -23.00 -12.78 -59.60
CA ARG A 59 -22.59 -12.38 -60.96
C ARG A 59 -21.21 -11.75 -60.94
N SER A 60 -20.39 -12.08 -61.94
CA SER A 60 -19.08 -11.47 -62.17
C SER A 60 -18.90 -11.05 -63.64
N ARG A 61 -18.15 -9.98 -63.86
CA ARG A 61 -17.67 -9.55 -65.19
C ARG A 61 -16.31 -8.89 -65.06
N ILE A 62 -15.52 -8.91 -66.12
CA ILE A 62 -14.22 -8.23 -66.19
C ILE A 62 -14.37 -7.04 -67.14
N VAL A 63 -13.84 -5.89 -66.74
CA VAL A 63 -13.92 -4.64 -67.52
C VAL A 63 -12.56 -3.96 -67.54
N GLY A 64 -12.18 -3.39 -68.70
CA GLY A 64 -10.97 -2.57 -68.84
C GLY A 64 -9.67 -3.35 -69.12
N ASP A 65 -8.62 -2.58 -69.37
CA ASP A 65 -7.21 -3.01 -69.46
C ASP A 65 -6.37 -1.94 -68.73
N PRO A 66 -5.84 -2.23 -67.52
CA PRO A 66 -5.80 -3.53 -66.83
C PRO A 66 -7.18 -4.01 -66.31
N PRO A 67 -7.31 -5.33 -66.04
CA PRO A 67 -8.60 -5.93 -65.70
C PRO A 67 -9.14 -5.46 -64.33
N VAL A 68 -10.37 -4.96 -64.33
CA VAL A 68 -11.17 -4.69 -63.15
C VAL A 68 -12.29 -5.71 -63.07
N TYR A 69 -12.31 -6.49 -61.99
CA TYR A 69 -13.33 -7.50 -61.74
C TYR A 69 -14.51 -6.86 -61.02
N VAL A 70 -15.69 -6.94 -61.61
CA VAL A 70 -16.92 -6.36 -61.08
C VAL A 70 -17.87 -7.48 -60.66
N PHE A 71 -18.23 -7.53 -59.39
CA PHE A 71 -19.10 -8.53 -58.78
C PHE A 71 -20.38 -7.87 -58.26
N ASN A 72 -21.52 -8.57 -58.38
CA ASN A 72 -22.81 -8.08 -57.88
C ASN A 72 -23.64 -9.22 -57.29
N GLY A 73 -24.34 -8.93 -56.19
CA GLY A 73 -25.21 -9.85 -55.44
C GLY A 73 -24.43 -10.72 -54.46
N ASP A 74 -24.72 -10.55 -53.15
CA ASP A 74 -24.11 -11.25 -51.99
C ASP A 74 -22.60 -11.51 -52.19
N VAL A 75 -21.85 -10.44 -52.45
CA VAL A 75 -20.41 -10.54 -52.68
C VAL A 75 -19.71 -10.78 -51.35
N ARG A 76 -18.95 -11.86 -51.27
CA ARG A 76 -18.05 -12.17 -50.15
C ARG A 76 -16.65 -12.39 -50.66
N LEU A 77 -15.74 -11.52 -50.21
CA LEU A 77 -14.32 -11.62 -50.44
C LEU A 77 -13.63 -12.09 -49.15
N THR A 78 -12.75 -13.08 -49.25
CA THR A 78 -11.91 -13.54 -48.15
C THR A 78 -10.43 -13.51 -48.53
N ARG A 79 -9.59 -13.01 -47.62
CA ARG A 79 -8.13 -12.98 -47.74
C ARG A 79 -7.51 -13.09 -46.35
N ALA A 80 -6.63 -14.06 -46.11
CA ALA A 80 -6.09 -14.34 -44.78
C ALA A 80 -7.22 -14.56 -43.74
N ASP A 81 -7.36 -13.68 -42.75
CA ASP A 81 -8.46 -13.62 -41.78
C ASP A 81 -9.46 -12.48 -42.06
N GLN A 82 -9.28 -11.76 -43.17
CA GLN A 82 -10.14 -10.66 -43.59
C GLN A 82 -11.32 -11.23 -44.39
N THR A 83 -12.54 -10.85 -43.99
CA THR A 83 -13.78 -11.11 -44.72
C THR A 83 -14.45 -9.78 -45.04
N PHE A 84 -14.69 -9.52 -46.32
CA PHE A 84 -15.32 -8.31 -46.82
C PHE A 84 -16.61 -8.67 -47.55
N THR A 85 -17.75 -8.13 -47.10
CA THR A 85 -19.08 -8.42 -47.66
C THR A 85 -19.77 -7.17 -48.16
N THR A 86 -20.42 -7.23 -49.33
CA THR A 86 -21.10 -6.10 -50.00
C THR A 86 -22.10 -6.59 -51.06
N GLU A 87 -22.99 -5.72 -51.53
CA GLU A 87 -23.86 -6.00 -52.68
C GLU A 87 -23.16 -5.77 -54.03
N SER A 88 -22.20 -4.84 -54.11
CA SER A 88 -21.47 -4.53 -55.34
C SER A 88 -20.00 -4.25 -55.06
N LEU A 89 -19.12 -4.99 -55.71
CA LEU A 89 -17.68 -4.92 -55.51
C LEU A 89 -16.96 -4.71 -56.85
N ARG A 90 -16.04 -3.75 -56.92
CA ARG A 90 -15.05 -3.66 -57.99
C ARG A 90 -13.68 -3.94 -57.39
N TYR A 91 -13.00 -4.95 -57.91
CA TYR A 91 -11.67 -5.33 -57.50
C TYR A 91 -10.68 -5.07 -58.64
N ASN A 92 -9.69 -4.23 -58.38
CA ASN A 92 -8.58 -3.97 -59.31
C ASN A 92 -7.40 -4.87 -58.90
N SER A 93 -7.07 -5.85 -59.75
CA SER A 93 -6.04 -6.85 -59.45
C SER A 93 -4.63 -6.29 -59.37
N ASP A 94 -4.34 -5.19 -60.07
CA ASP A 94 -3.01 -4.58 -60.10
C ASP A 94 -2.70 -3.84 -58.79
N SER A 95 -3.69 -3.12 -58.26
CA SER A 95 -3.55 -2.32 -57.03
C SER A 95 -4.04 -3.03 -55.76
N GLY A 96 -4.75 -4.16 -55.90
CA GLY A 96 -5.43 -4.85 -54.80
C GLY A 96 -6.53 -4.01 -54.14
N ARG A 97 -7.02 -2.98 -54.83
CA ARG A 97 -8.00 -2.01 -54.32
C ARG A 97 -9.42 -2.49 -54.59
N VAL A 98 -10.25 -2.36 -53.57
CA VAL A 98 -11.65 -2.75 -53.54
C VAL A 98 -12.50 -1.50 -53.42
N LEU A 99 -13.40 -1.30 -54.38
CA LEU A 99 -14.45 -0.29 -54.32
C LEU A 99 -15.79 -1.00 -54.09
N ALA A 100 -16.42 -0.71 -52.96
CA ALA A 100 -17.71 -1.26 -52.59
C ALA A 100 -18.77 -0.16 -52.51
N GLU A 101 -19.92 -0.41 -53.14
CA GLU A 101 -21.06 0.50 -53.18
C GLU A 101 -22.32 -0.24 -52.69
N ASN A 102 -23.20 0.45 -51.97
CA ASN A 102 -24.42 -0.10 -51.35
C ASN A 102 -24.14 -1.15 -50.26
N GLY A 103 -23.36 -0.76 -49.26
CA GLY A 103 -23.00 -1.56 -48.09
C GLY A 103 -21.61 -2.15 -48.22
N ALA A 104 -20.80 -2.00 -47.18
CA ALA A 104 -19.41 -2.44 -47.13
C ALA A 104 -19.07 -2.85 -45.70
N ARG A 105 -19.04 -4.16 -45.46
CA ARG A 105 -18.73 -4.71 -44.14
C ARG A 105 -17.40 -5.46 -44.17
N LEU A 106 -16.40 -4.94 -43.46
CA LEU A 106 -15.10 -5.57 -43.24
C LEU A 106 -15.04 -6.20 -41.85
N ARG A 107 -14.66 -7.47 -41.78
CA ARG A 107 -14.32 -8.18 -40.53
C ARG A 107 -12.92 -8.76 -40.63
N GLN A 108 -12.12 -8.56 -39.59
CA GLN A 108 -10.81 -9.17 -39.44
C GLN A 108 -10.50 -9.34 -37.95
N SER A 109 -9.42 -10.05 -37.60
CA SER A 109 -9.00 -10.19 -36.19
C SER A 109 -8.88 -8.82 -35.54
N GLY A 110 -9.69 -8.60 -34.50
CA GLY A 110 -9.73 -7.37 -33.70
C GLY A 110 -10.46 -6.17 -34.30
N LEU A 111 -11.11 -6.30 -35.48
CA LEU A 111 -11.80 -5.18 -36.14
C LEU A 111 -13.09 -5.60 -36.87
N LEU A 112 -14.15 -4.81 -36.70
CA LEU A 112 -15.36 -4.78 -37.53
C LEU A 112 -15.57 -3.34 -38.00
N LEU A 113 -15.85 -3.18 -39.30
CA LEU A 113 -16.32 -1.93 -39.89
C LEU A 113 -17.55 -2.22 -40.75
N ASP A 114 -18.61 -1.43 -40.61
CA ASP A 114 -19.83 -1.52 -41.41
C ASP A 114 -20.23 -0.12 -41.92
N ALA A 115 -20.13 0.06 -43.24
CA ALA A 115 -20.24 1.35 -43.91
C ALA A 115 -21.15 1.27 -45.14
N GLU A 116 -21.61 2.41 -45.65
CA GLU A 116 -22.39 2.47 -46.90
C GLU A 116 -21.50 2.30 -48.13
N ARG A 117 -20.30 2.89 -48.09
CA ARG A 117 -19.31 2.84 -49.17
C ARG A 117 -17.93 2.59 -48.60
N ALA A 118 -17.10 1.87 -49.34
CA ALA A 118 -15.69 1.73 -49.00
C ALA A 118 -14.80 1.79 -50.24
N ASP A 119 -13.65 2.41 -50.08
CA ASP A 119 -12.53 2.39 -51.02
C ASP A 119 -11.28 1.94 -50.27
N TYR A 120 -10.93 0.65 -50.38
CA TYR A 120 -10.00 0.00 -49.46
C TYR A 120 -9.01 -0.93 -50.16
N SER A 121 -7.73 -0.84 -49.79
CA SER A 121 -6.70 -1.80 -50.19
C SER A 121 -6.52 -2.85 -49.11
N LEU A 122 -6.80 -4.11 -49.44
CA LEU A 122 -6.70 -5.23 -48.50
C LEU A 122 -5.25 -5.53 -48.09
N SER A 123 -4.31 -5.37 -49.02
CA SER A 123 -2.88 -5.67 -48.78
C SER A 123 -2.19 -4.57 -47.99
N GLN A 124 -2.50 -3.31 -48.26
CA GLN A 124 -1.94 -2.17 -47.51
C GLN A 124 -2.69 -1.90 -46.20
N GLU A 125 -3.87 -2.50 -46.03
CA GLU A 125 -4.82 -2.17 -44.95
C GLU A 125 -5.16 -0.67 -44.87
N ALA A 126 -5.17 0.01 -46.01
CA ALA A 126 -5.36 1.45 -46.11
C ALA A 126 -6.52 1.80 -47.05
N GLY A 127 -7.30 2.81 -46.69
CA GLY A 127 -8.48 3.22 -47.44
C GLY A 127 -9.48 4.03 -46.63
N GLU A 128 -10.64 4.26 -47.21
CA GLU A 128 -11.69 5.13 -46.68
C GLU A 128 -13.03 4.38 -46.64
N PHE A 129 -13.80 4.62 -45.57
CA PHE A 129 -15.15 4.09 -45.36
C PHE A 129 -16.08 5.25 -45.04
N ASP A 130 -17.17 5.39 -45.79
CA ASP A 130 -18.15 6.48 -45.66
C ASP A 130 -19.47 6.00 -45.07
N ASN A 131 -20.10 6.85 -44.27
CA ASN A 131 -21.31 6.58 -43.50
C ASN A 131 -21.18 5.28 -42.69
N VAL A 132 -20.20 5.26 -41.78
CA VAL A 132 -19.92 4.08 -40.94
C VAL A 132 -20.98 3.96 -39.85
N SER A 133 -21.91 3.03 -40.08
CA SER A 133 -23.02 2.71 -39.19
C SER A 133 -22.59 2.00 -37.91
N GLU A 134 -21.46 1.29 -37.94
CA GLU A 134 -20.87 0.60 -36.81
C GLU A 134 -19.37 0.34 -37.05
N TYR A 135 -18.56 0.59 -36.02
CA TYR A 135 -17.23 0.02 -35.91
C TYR A 135 -17.03 -0.61 -34.54
N ARG A 136 -16.18 -1.64 -34.48
CA ARG A 136 -15.74 -2.25 -33.22
C ARG A 136 -14.27 -2.61 -33.31
N ILE A 137 -13.52 -2.33 -32.25
CA ILE A 137 -12.09 -2.56 -32.14
C ILE A 137 -11.84 -3.28 -30.82
N SER A 138 -11.18 -4.44 -30.87
CA SER A 138 -10.90 -5.22 -29.65
C SER A 138 -9.95 -4.48 -28.70
N SER A 139 -8.94 -3.81 -29.25
CA SER A 139 -8.00 -2.99 -28.48
C SER A 139 -8.72 -1.82 -27.84
N GLY A 140 -8.69 -1.76 -26.51
CA GLY A 140 -9.41 -0.75 -25.72
C GLY A 140 -10.91 -0.97 -25.61
N HIS A 141 -11.45 -2.11 -26.09
CA HIS A 141 -12.88 -2.44 -26.08
C HIS A 141 -13.75 -1.34 -26.73
N LEU A 142 -13.30 -0.76 -27.85
CA LEU A 142 -13.94 0.42 -28.45
C LEU A 142 -15.02 0.05 -29.46
N GLN A 143 -16.13 0.78 -29.42
CA GLN A 143 -17.16 0.74 -30.45
C GLN A 143 -17.77 2.10 -30.73
N GLY A 144 -18.41 2.25 -31.88
CA GLY A 144 -19.21 3.44 -32.18
C GLY A 144 -19.56 3.61 -33.64
N ARG A 145 -19.77 4.87 -34.06
CA ARG A 145 -20.17 5.26 -35.41
C ARG A 145 -19.32 6.42 -35.91
N ALA A 146 -19.22 6.62 -37.22
CA ALA A 146 -18.49 7.76 -37.78
C ALA A 146 -19.06 8.15 -39.14
N ALA A 147 -18.99 9.43 -39.48
CA ALA A 147 -19.28 9.87 -40.85
C ALA A 147 -18.26 9.29 -41.84
N THR A 148 -16.97 9.34 -41.48
CA THR A 148 -15.89 8.77 -42.31
C THR A 148 -14.81 8.15 -41.44
N ILE A 149 -14.30 6.98 -41.84
CA ILE A 149 -13.09 6.36 -41.27
C ILE A 149 -12.04 6.22 -42.36
N VAL A 150 -10.87 6.80 -42.13
CA VAL A 150 -9.70 6.66 -42.99
C VAL A 150 -8.67 5.78 -42.28
N ARG A 151 -8.38 4.61 -42.84
CA ARG A 151 -7.27 3.75 -42.40
C ARG A 151 -6.01 4.09 -43.18
N GLU A 152 -4.91 4.30 -42.49
CA GLU A 152 -3.60 4.63 -43.05
C GLU A 152 -2.63 3.45 -42.95
N GLY A 153 -3.18 2.23 -42.90
CA GLY A 153 -2.44 0.99 -42.74
C GLY A 153 -2.95 0.15 -41.57
N PRO A 154 -2.15 -0.84 -41.12
CA PRO A 154 -2.55 -1.74 -40.05
C PRO A 154 -2.67 -1.05 -38.68
N VAL A 155 -1.94 0.05 -38.47
CA VAL A 155 -1.72 0.62 -37.13
C VAL A 155 -2.50 1.91 -36.88
N GLN A 156 -2.68 2.73 -37.92
CA GLN A 156 -3.18 4.11 -37.78
C GLN A 156 -4.53 4.28 -38.49
N SER A 157 -5.47 4.91 -37.79
CA SER A 157 -6.77 5.28 -38.34
C SER A 157 -7.20 6.68 -37.87
N ARG A 158 -7.96 7.37 -38.74
CA ARG A 158 -8.61 8.65 -38.46
C ARG A 158 -10.11 8.53 -38.64
N TYR A 159 -10.84 9.29 -37.84
CA TYR A 159 -12.29 9.28 -37.76
C TYR A 159 -12.80 10.72 -37.86
N HIS A 160 -13.88 10.93 -38.59
CA HIS A 160 -14.57 12.21 -38.73
C HIS A 160 -16.00 12.08 -38.24
N ASP A 161 -16.45 13.04 -37.44
CA ASP A 161 -17.76 13.05 -36.77
C ASP A 161 -18.09 11.69 -36.14
N VAL A 162 -17.30 11.35 -35.12
CA VAL A 162 -17.23 10.02 -34.53
C VAL A 162 -17.91 9.98 -33.17
N THR A 163 -18.57 8.86 -32.86
CA THR A 163 -18.96 8.49 -31.50
C THR A 163 -18.11 7.32 -31.05
N LEU A 164 -17.73 7.29 -29.78
CA LEU A 164 -16.92 6.24 -29.16
C LEU A 164 -17.48 5.87 -27.78
N SER A 165 -17.53 4.58 -27.48
CA SER A 165 -17.85 4.04 -26.16
C SER A 165 -17.08 2.74 -25.92
N THR A 166 -16.84 2.41 -24.64
CA THR A 166 -16.39 1.07 -24.21
C THR A 166 -17.54 0.19 -23.72
N CYS A 167 -18.77 0.69 -23.76
CA CYS A 167 -19.94 -0.10 -23.43
C CYS A 167 -20.32 -1.02 -24.59
N MET A 168 -21.03 -2.10 -24.25
CA MET A 168 -21.56 -3.00 -25.26
C MET A 168 -22.57 -2.26 -26.16
N PRO A 169 -22.58 -2.54 -27.48
CA PRO A 169 -23.50 -1.88 -28.40
C PRO A 169 -24.97 -2.07 -28.01
N GLY A 170 -25.71 -0.95 -27.93
CA GLY A 170 -27.13 -0.91 -27.54
C GLY A 170 -27.40 -0.76 -26.04
N ASP A 171 -26.37 -0.73 -25.19
CA ASP A 171 -26.45 -0.51 -23.74
C ASP A 171 -25.38 0.51 -23.30
N GLU A 172 -25.24 1.59 -24.06
CA GLU A 172 -24.26 2.63 -23.80
C GLU A 172 -24.71 3.54 -22.65
N LEU A 173 -24.08 3.39 -21.47
CA LEU A 173 -24.20 4.37 -20.39
C LEU A 173 -23.54 5.69 -20.78
N TRP A 174 -22.39 5.63 -21.46
CA TRP A 174 -21.64 6.81 -21.85
C TRP A 174 -21.18 6.74 -23.31
N VAL A 175 -21.16 7.90 -23.96
CA VAL A 175 -20.70 8.07 -25.34
C VAL A 175 -19.86 9.34 -25.43
N LEU A 176 -18.68 9.23 -26.04
CA LEU A 176 -17.83 10.36 -26.41
C LEU A 176 -18.05 10.69 -27.88
N SER A 177 -18.60 11.86 -28.16
CA SER A 177 -18.78 12.38 -29.53
C SER A 177 -17.67 13.37 -29.86
N ALA A 178 -17.03 13.27 -31.02
CA ALA A 178 -15.93 14.16 -31.40
C ALA A 178 -15.96 14.50 -32.90
N SER A 179 -15.59 15.73 -33.24
CA SER A 179 -15.45 16.19 -34.64
C SER A 179 -14.37 15.42 -35.41
N ARG A 180 -13.32 14.99 -34.69
CA ARG A 180 -12.21 14.20 -35.23
C ARG A 180 -11.67 13.30 -34.14
N ALA A 181 -11.25 12.09 -34.52
CA ALA A 181 -10.39 11.26 -33.68
C ALA A 181 -9.28 10.58 -34.50
N SER A 182 -8.23 10.16 -33.82
CA SER A 182 -7.18 9.31 -34.39
C SER A 182 -6.80 8.22 -33.40
N LEU A 183 -6.63 7.00 -33.88
CA LEU A 183 -6.17 5.86 -33.09
C LEU A 183 -4.85 5.34 -33.65
N ASN A 184 -3.94 4.95 -32.76
CA ASN A 184 -2.68 4.31 -33.11
C ASN A 184 -2.50 3.07 -32.21
N THR A 185 -2.58 1.89 -32.80
CA THR A 185 -2.55 0.62 -32.06
C THR A 185 -1.15 0.20 -31.59
N ASP A 186 -0.08 0.71 -32.21
CA ASP A 186 1.30 0.40 -31.82
C ASP A 186 1.67 1.15 -30.53
N THR A 187 1.35 2.44 -30.49
CA THR A 187 1.51 3.27 -29.28
C THR A 187 0.36 3.06 -28.28
N ARG A 188 -0.67 2.30 -28.67
CA ARG A 188 -1.93 2.08 -27.93
C ARG A 188 -2.57 3.38 -27.41
N GLN A 189 -2.62 4.41 -28.27
CA GLN A 189 -3.21 5.73 -27.93
C GLN A 189 -4.34 6.17 -28.86
N GLY A 190 -5.34 6.80 -28.27
CA GLY A 190 -6.39 7.55 -28.96
C GLY A 190 -6.30 9.05 -28.70
N ARG A 191 -6.66 9.86 -29.69
CA ARG A 191 -6.80 11.32 -29.59
C ARG A 191 -8.13 11.75 -30.19
N ALA A 192 -8.81 12.71 -29.57
CA ALA A 192 -10.08 13.27 -30.03
C ALA A 192 -10.08 14.80 -29.92
N TRP A 193 -10.76 15.47 -30.84
CA TRP A 193 -10.88 16.94 -30.87
C TRP A 193 -12.34 17.39 -30.82
N ASN A 194 -12.59 18.44 -30.04
CA ASN A 194 -13.94 18.91 -29.72
C ASN A 194 -14.81 17.77 -29.20
N ALA A 195 -14.29 17.04 -28.22
CA ALA A 195 -14.94 15.87 -27.68
C ALA A 195 -15.98 16.29 -26.63
N VAL A 196 -17.18 15.73 -26.73
CA VAL A 196 -18.28 15.88 -25.79
C VAL A 196 -18.57 14.51 -25.20
N LEU A 197 -18.34 14.36 -23.90
CA LEU A 197 -18.77 13.20 -23.14
C LEU A 197 -20.24 13.38 -22.77
N SER A 198 -21.06 12.41 -23.14
CA SER A 198 -22.45 12.31 -22.76
C SER A 198 -22.67 11.06 -21.90
N ILE A 199 -23.48 11.20 -20.85
CA ILE A 199 -24.04 10.07 -20.10
C ILE A 199 -25.48 9.92 -20.58
N HIS A 200 -25.79 8.77 -21.18
CA HIS A 200 -26.95 8.61 -22.06
C HIS A 200 -27.02 9.78 -23.06
N ASP A 201 -28.13 10.52 -23.08
CA ASP A 201 -28.34 11.65 -23.99
C ASP A 201 -27.91 13.01 -23.40
N TRP A 202 -27.36 13.04 -22.18
CA TRP A 202 -27.01 14.27 -21.48
C TRP A 202 -25.52 14.60 -21.66
N PRO A 203 -25.17 15.73 -22.32
CA PRO A 203 -23.79 16.16 -22.42
C PRO A 203 -23.31 16.65 -21.04
N VAL A 204 -22.29 15.98 -20.49
CA VAL A 204 -21.77 16.28 -19.13
C VAL A 204 -20.44 17.02 -19.16
N PHE A 205 -19.61 16.82 -20.19
CA PHE A 205 -18.28 17.42 -20.26
C PHE A 205 -17.85 17.69 -21.70
N TYR A 206 -17.27 18.86 -21.95
CA TYR A 206 -16.65 19.22 -23.23
C TYR A 206 -15.14 19.43 -23.03
N THR A 207 -14.36 18.91 -23.97
CA THR A 207 -12.94 19.24 -24.07
C THR A 207 -12.52 19.52 -25.53
N PRO A 208 -11.70 20.56 -25.77
CA PRO A 208 -11.18 20.83 -27.11
C PRO A 208 -10.23 19.73 -27.59
N TYR A 209 -9.55 19.03 -26.68
CA TYR A 209 -8.61 17.95 -26.98
C TYR A 209 -8.60 16.90 -25.86
N LEU A 210 -8.78 15.63 -26.22
CA LEU A 210 -8.70 14.50 -25.30
C LEU A 210 -7.71 13.47 -25.83
N GLN A 211 -6.84 12.98 -24.95
CA GLN A 211 -6.00 11.81 -25.21
C GLN A 211 -6.43 10.70 -24.25
N PHE A 212 -6.56 9.47 -24.74
CA PHE A 212 -7.03 8.33 -23.95
C PHE A 212 -6.30 7.04 -24.34
N PRO A 213 -6.07 6.13 -23.37
CA PRO A 213 -5.43 4.85 -23.64
C PRO A 213 -6.38 3.90 -24.36
N ILE A 214 -5.86 3.15 -25.34
CA ILE A 214 -6.54 1.97 -25.92
C ILE A 214 -5.86 0.67 -25.47
N GLY A 215 -5.10 0.76 -24.37
CA GLY A 215 -4.35 -0.29 -23.70
C GLY A 215 -4.17 0.03 -22.21
N ASP A 216 -3.05 -0.42 -21.63
CA ASP A 216 -2.72 -0.23 -20.21
C ASP A 216 -1.61 0.83 -20.00
N GLU A 217 -1.31 1.61 -21.03
CA GLU A 217 -0.39 2.74 -20.96
C GLU A 217 -0.85 3.81 -19.97
N ARG A 218 0.09 4.31 -19.18
CA ARG A 218 -0.08 5.53 -18.40
C ARG A 218 -0.23 6.72 -19.35
N MET A 219 -1.30 7.51 -19.21
CA MET A 219 -1.54 8.69 -20.04
C MET A 219 -2.06 9.84 -19.20
N SER A 220 -1.66 11.06 -19.56
CA SER A 220 -2.20 12.26 -18.94
C SER A 220 -3.69 12.42 -19.25
N GLY A 221 -4.49 12.78 -18.25
CA GLY A 221 -5.94 12.90 -18.38
C GLY A 221 -6.63 13.12 -17.03
N PHE A 222 -7.94 13.34 -17.07
CA PHE A 222 -8.75 13.43 -15.87
C PHE A 222 -8.98 12.03 -15.28
N LEU A 223 -8.88 11.92 -13.96
CA LEU A 223 -9.34 10.75 -13.21
C LEU A 223 -10.83 10.91 -12.85
N ALA A 224 -11.40 9.87 -12.25
CA ALA A 224 -12.78 9.92 -11.78
C ALA A 224 -12.96 11.06 -10.77
N PRO A 225 -13.90 11.99 -10.98
CA PRO A 225 -14.19 13.01 -9.99
C PRO A 225 -14.89 12.39 -8.78
N THR A 226 -14.68 13.00 -7.61
CA THR A 226 -15.36 12.61 -6.37
C THR A 226 -16.23 13.77 -5.91
N ILE A 227 -17.48 13.46 -5.55
CA ILE A 227 -18.43 14.43 -5.00
C ILE A 227 -18.75 13.99 -3.58
N GLY A 228 -18.48 14.87 -2.62
CA GLY A 228 -18.79 14.65 -1.20
C GLY A 228 -19.83 15.64 -0.70
N VAL A 229 -20.52 15.27 0.38
CA VAL A 229 -21.32 16.19 1.18
C VAL A 229 -21.06 15.89 2.64
N SER A 230 -20.60 16.89 3.38
CA SER A 230 -20.40 16.80 4.82
C SER A 230 -20.91 18.02 5.58
N ASP A 231 -21.07 17.88 6.89
CA ASP A 231 -21.52 18.97 7.76
C ASP A 231 -20.44 20.05 7.92
N THR A 232 -19.16 19.66 8.02
CA THR A 232 -18.03 20.58 8.21
C THR A 232 -17.67 21.31 6.91
N ASN A 233 -17.61 20.57 5.80
CA ASN A 233 -17.02 21.02 4.55
C ASN A 233 -18.08 21.42 3.49
N GLY A 234 -19.35 21.07 3.72
CA GLY A 234 -20.43 21.28 2.76
C GLY A 234 -20.32 20.34 1.58
N THR A 235 -20.77 20.76 0.40
CA THR A 235 -20.54 19.98 -0.82
C THR A 235 -19.10 20.15 -1.27
N THR A 236 -18.44 19.03 -1.51
CA THR A 236 -17.06 18.94 -2.00
C THR A 236 -17.06 18.36 -3.42
N VAL A 237 -16.24 18.92 -4.31
CA VAL A 237 -16.06 18.41 -5.67
C VAL A 237 -14.57 18.37 -5.98
N SER A 238 -14.02 17.17 -6.14
CA SER A 238 -12.62 16.92 -6.47
C SER A 238 -12.49 16.49 -7.93
N VAL A 239 -11.59 17.11 -8.69
CA VAL A 239 -11.39 16.79 -10.13
C VAL A 239 -9.91 16.53 -10.41
N PRO A 240 -9.40 15.31 -10.16
CA PRO A 240 -7.99 15.01 -10.32
C PRO A 240 -7.56 15.01 -11.79
N TRP A 241 -6.42 15.61 -12.08
CA TRP A 241 -5.76 15.58 -13.38
C TRP A 241 -4.39 14.91 -13.25
N TYR A 242 -4.28 13.70 -13.81
CA TYR A 242 -3.03 12.96 -13.89
C TYR A 242 -2.21 13.46 -15.08
N TRP A 243 -0.91 13.66 -14.85
CA TRP A 243 0.06 14.12 -15.82
C TRP A 243 1.23 13.13 -15.88
N ASN A 244 1.22 12.28 -16.91
CA ASN A 244 2.37 11.46 -17.25
C ASN A 244 3.42 12.34 -17.97
N ILE A 245 4.43 12.80 -17.23
CA ILE A 245 5.46 13.72 -17.74
C ILE A 245 6.50 12.94 -18.54
N ALA A 246 6.99 11.83 -17.98
CA ALA A 246 7.95 10.92 -18.57
C ALA A 246 7.83 9.53 -17.92
N PRO A 247 8.43 8.45 -18.48
CA PRO A 247 8.31 7.10 -17.91
C PRO A 247 8.72 6.97 -16.42
N ASN A 248 9.54 7.90 -15.93
CA ASN A 248 10.11 7.98 -14.60
C ASN A 248 9.60 9.16 -13.76
N TYR A 249 8.67 9.97 -14.26
CA TYR A 249 8.09 11.12 -13.55
C TYR A 249 6.61 11.28 -13.87
N ASP A 250 5.78 11.41 -12.84
CA ASP A 250 4.38 11.79 -12.99
C ASP A 250 3.93 12.77 -11.91
N ALA A 251 2.80 13.43 -12.17
CA ALA A 251 2.16 14.31 -11.22
C ALA A 251 0.63 14.13 -11.28
N THR A 252 -0.05 14.32 -10.15
CA THR A 252 -1.51 14.42 -10.08
C THR A 252 -1.85 15.76 -9.43
N ILE A 253 -2.66 16.56 -10.11
CA ILE A 253 -3.14 17.86 -9.61
C ILE A 253 -4.63 17.75 -9.37
N THR A 254 -5.06 17.92 -8.12
CA THR A 254 -6.45 17.74 -7.71
C THR A 254 -7.01 19.04 -7.14
N PRO A 255 -7.67 19.87 -7.96
CA PRO A 255 -8.52 20.94 -7.44
C PRO A 255 -9.72 20.34 -6.71
N THR A 256 -9.87 20.71 -5.43
CA THR A 256 -11.01 20.34 -4.59
C THR A 256 -11.76 21.61 -4.15
N SER A 257 -12.99 21.77 -4.64
CA SER A 257 -13.87 22.88 -4.23
C SER A 257 -14.65 22.48 -2.99
N TYR A 258 -14.42 23.17 -1.87
CA TYR A 258 -15.16 23.09 -0.61
C TYR A 258 -16.14 24.27 -0.52
N TRP A 259 -17.45 24.04 -0.66
CA TRP A 259 -18.42 25.16 -0.67
C TRP A 259 -18.49 25.98 0.62
N LYS A 260 -17.97 25.48 1.75
CA LYS A 260 -17.89 26.20 3.02
C LYS A 260 -16.49 26.74 3.36
N ARG A 261 -15.45 26.46 2.55
CA ARG A 261 -14.04 26.79 2.87
C ARG A 261 -13.26 27.43 1.73
N GLY A 262 -13.51 27.08 0.47
CA GLY A 262 -12.76 27.59 -0.68
C GLY A 262 -12.22 26.50 -1.60
N LEU A 263 -11.18 26.81 -2.38
CA LEU A 263 -10.57 25.90 -3.35
C LEU A 263 -9.21 25.40 -2.82
N LEU A 264 -9.17 24.14 -2.42
CA LEU A 264 -7.93 23.43 -2.09
C LEU A 264 -7.27 22.94 -3.38
N MET A 265 -5.95 23.06 -3.46
CA MET A 265 -5.16 22.48 -4.54
C MET A 265 -4.22 21.43 -3.98
N ASP A 266 -4.49 20.18 -4.28
CA ASP A 266 -3.61 19.06 -3.94
C ASP A 266 -2.71 18.74 -5.14
N THR A 267 -1.44 18.45 -4.86
CA THR A 267 -0.43 18.10 -5.87
C THR A 267 0.41 16.95 -5.36
N GLU A 268 0.33 15.82 -6.06
CA GLU A 268 1.24 14.68 -5.90
C GLU A 268 2.26 14.72 -7.04
N PHE A 269 3.55 14.58 -6.75
CA PHE A 269 4.62 14.45 -7.72
C PHE A 269 5.51 13.28 -7.34
N ARG A 270 5.64 12.32 -8.26
CA ARG A 270 6.45 11.12 -8.04
C ARG A 270 7.53 10.99 -9.08
N TYR A 271 8.66 10.45 -8.64
CA TYR A 271 9.79 10.23 -9.52
C TYR A 271 10.59 8.98 -9.15
N LEU A 272 11.19 8.35 -10.17
CA LEU A 272 11.98 7.13 -10.03
C LEU A 272 13.20 7.16 -10.96
N GLU A 273 14.35 7.55 -10.41
CA GLU A 273 15.66 7.51 -11.05
C GLU A 273 16.50 6.32 -10.56
N GLU A 274 17.60 6.02 -11.26
CA GLU A 274 18.51 4.92 -10.89
C GLU A 274 19.03 5.04 -9.45
N SER A 275 19.33 6.27 -9.01
CA SER A 275 19.90 6.53 -7.68
C SER A 275 18.95 7.26 -6.73
N LEU A 276 17.78 7.71 -7.19
CA LEU A 276 16.90 8.57 -6.40
C LEU A 276 15.44 8.26 -6.72
N GLU A 277 14.66 7.90 -5.71
CA GLU A 277 13.22 7.72 -5.82
C GLU A 277 12.53 8.59 -4.78
N GLY A 278 11.29 9.02 -5.05
CA GLY A 278 10.55 9.81 -4.08
C GLY A 278 9.21 10.31 -4.56
N GLU A 279 8.51 10.91 -3.61
CA GLU A 279 7.17 11.46 -3.74
C GLU A 279 7.06 12.76 -2.94
N ILE A 280 6.34 13.73 -3.49
CA ILE A 280 6.00 15.00 -2.87
C ILE A 280 4.49 15.15 -3.01
N ALA A 281 3.77 15.12 -1.90
CA ALA A 281 2.36 15.48 -1.81
C ALA A 281 2.22 16.81 -1.06
N SER A 282 1.54 17.77 -1.67
CA SER A 282 1.35 19.10 -1.09
C SER A 282 -0.06 19.61 -1.31
N SER A 283 -0.58 20.31 -0.31
CA SER A 283 -1.90 20.93 -0.33
C SER A 283 -1.80 22.40 -0.03
N TYR A 284 -2.61 23.20 -0.71
CA TYR A 284 -2.70 24.63 -0.47
C TYR A 284 -4.14 25.13 -0.65
N LEU A 285 -4.69 25.74 0.40
CA LEU A 285 -5.99 26.41 0.44
C LEU A 285 -5.74 27.88 0.81
N PRO A 286 -5.83 28.82 -0.14
CA PRO A 286 -5.75 30.23 0.18
C PRO A 286 -7.04 30.70 0.87
N ASP A 287 -6.91 31.54 1.89
CA ASP A 287 -8.03 32.22 2.59
C ASP A 287 -9.20 31.26 2.92
N ASP A 288 -8.97 30.27 3.80
CA ASP A 288 -10.02 29.33 4.21
C ASP A 288 -11.20 30.12 4.83
N ASP A 289 -12.37 30.12 4.19
CA ASP A 289 -13.53 30.94 4.57
C ASP A 289 -13.99 30.72 6.03
N ARG A 290 -13.65 29.57 6.65
CA ARG A 290 -13.95 29.27 8.06
C ARG A 290 -12.85 29.77 9.00
N PHE A 291 -11.58 29.71 8.58
CA PHE A 291 -10.41 29.99 9.42
C PHE A 291 -9.88 31.43 9.26
N GLY A 292 -9.93 31.98 8.04
CA GLY A 292 -9.52 33.33 7.69
C GLY A 292 -8.02 33.52 7.41
N ASP A 293 -7.28 32.44 7.19
CA ASP A 293 -5.86 32.41 6.81
C ASP A 293 -5.58 31.31 5.77
N ASP A 294 -4.41 31.37 5.13
CA ASP A 294 -3.93 30.34 4.22
C ASP A 294 -3.59 29.05 4.97
N ARG A 295 -4.03 27.91 4.44
CA ARG A 295 -3.76 26.58 5.00
C ARG A 295 -3.00 25.71 4.02
N TRP A 296 -2.03 24.96 4.53
CA TRP A 296 -1.17 24.14 3.69
C TRP A 296 -0.63 22.93 4.43
N ALA A 297 -0.31 21.90 3.65
CA ALA A 297 0.42 20.74 4.11
C ALA A 297 1.45 20.31 3.07
N ILE A 298 2.50 19.65 3.56
CA ILE A 298 3.48 18.95 2.73
C ILE A 298 3.84 17.64 3.39
N ASN A 299 3.76 16.58 2.58
CA ASN A 299 4.32 15.27 2.83
C ASN A 299 5.34 15.00 1.73
N GLN A 300 6.58 14.73 2.08
CA GLN A 300 7.52 14.27 1.06
C GLN A 300 8.42 13.18 1.61
N GLN A 301 8.69 12.21 0.77
CA GLN A 301 9.58 11.10 1.06
C GLN A 301 10.54 10.90 -0.11
N HIS A 302 11.82 10.82 0.18
CA HIS A 302 12.87 10.61 -0.81
C HIS A 302 13.84 9.57 -0.31
N LYS A 303 14.36 8.77 -1.24
CA LYS A 303 15.38 7.77 -0.96
C LYS A 303 16.48 7.86 -2.01
N LEU A 304 17.72 7.96 -1.52
CA LEU A 304 18.94 8.01 -2.31
C LEU A 304 19.68 6.69 -2.15
N THR A 305 20.12 6.10 -3.27
CA THR A 305 21.03 4.95 -3.29
C THR A 305 22.12 5.20 -4.32
N LEU A 306 23.34 5.49 -3.86
CA LEU A 306 24.51 5.72 -4.71
C LEU A 306 25.49 4.55 -4.55
N GLY A 307 25.56 3.70 -5.57
CA GLY A 307 26.35 2.47 -5.55
C GLY A 307 25.85 1.50 -4.47
N SER A 308 26.77 0.76 -3.85
CA SER A 308 26.46 -0.23 -2.80
C SER A 308 26.65 0.29 -1.37
N SER A 309 27.10 1.54 -1.21
CA SER A 309 27.68 2.00 0.04
C SER A 309 27.07 3.28 0.59
N LEU A 310 26.47 4.14 -0.23
CA LEU A 310 25.86 5.39 0.23
C LEU A 310 24.35 5.33 0.03
N THR A 311 23.62 5.42 1.14
CA THR A 311 22.16 5.48 1.16
C THR A 311 21.71 6.72 1.90
N GLY A 312 20.61 7.34 1.49
CA GLY A 312 20.01 8.45 2.21
C GLY A 312 18.50 8.39 2.18
N SER A 313 17.88 9.04 3.14
CA SER A 313 16.43 9.23 3.20
C SER A 313 16.11 10.65 3.66
N LEU A 314 15.02 11.19 3.16
CA LEU A 314 14.41 12.43 3.64
C LEU A 314 12.91 12.16 3.75
N ARG A 315 12.35 12.37 4.93
CA ARG A 315 10.92 12.44 5.16
C ARG A 315 10.60 13.79 5.78
N GLN A 316 9.62 14.50 5.24
CA GLN A 316 9.16 15.75 5.82
C GLN A 316 7.63 15.77 5.83
N GLN A 317 7.09 15.90 7.03
CA GLN A 317 5.66 16.11 7.27
C GLN A 317 5.49 17.43 8.00
N ARG A 318 4.72 18.35 7.40
CA ARG A 318 4.46 19.68 7.95
C ARG A 318 3.07 20.15 7.57
N THR A 319 2.43 20.87 8.48
CA THR A 319 1.15 21.55 8.27
C THR A 319 1.24 23.01 8.72
N SER A 320 0.35 23.86 8.20
CA SER A 320 0.18 25.27 8.61
C SER A 320 -0.23 25.43 10.07
N ASP A 321 -1.05 24.50 10.55
CA ASP A 321 -1.72 24.54 11.84
C ASP A 321 -1.97 23.11 12.36
N THR A 322 -2.40 23.00 13.61
CA THR A 322 -2.64 21.73 14.31
C THR A 322 -3.86 20.98 13.78
N ASP A 323 -4.83 21.71 13.21
CA ASP A 323 -6.17 21.20 12.90
C ASP A 323 -6.29 20.79 11.41
N PHE A 324 -5.22 20.98 10.63
CA PHE A 324 -5.21 20.71 9.18
C PHE A 324 -5.57 19.27 8.86
N SER A 325 -4.95 18.32 9.58
CA SER A 325 -5.17 16.89 9.38
C SER A 325 -6.60 16.49 9.76
N ASP A 326 -7.23 17.14 10.72
CA ASP A 326 -8.59 16.79 11.14
C ASP A 326 -9.64 17.27 10.13
N ASP A 327 -9.38 18.43 9.50
CA ASP A 327 -10.28 19.07 8.55
C ASP A 327 -10.20 18.49 7.12
N PHE A 328 -9.02 18.02 6.71
CA PHE A 328 -8.73 17.56 5.33
C PHE A 328 -8.10 16.16 5.23
N GLY A 329 -7.83 15.48 6.35
CA GLY A 329 -7.00 14.26 6.42
C GLY A 329 -7.58 12.98 5.82
N ASP A 330 -8.59 13.07 4.97
CA ASP A 330 -8.94 11.96 4.07
C ASP A 330 -8.00 11.88 2.86
N GLU A 331 -7.23 12.95 2.59
CA GLU A 331 -6.26 13.04 1.49
C GLU A 331 -4.83 12.68 1.94
N PHE A 332 -4.59 12.63 3.26
CA PHE A 332 -3.31 12.29 3.88
C PHE A 332 -3.54 11.49 5.16
N ASP A 333 -2.94 10.30 5.27
CA ASP A 333 -3.07 9.32 6.38
C ASP A 333 -2.55 9.85 7.75
N TYR A 334 -3.17 10.90 8.29
CA TYR A 334 -2.67 11.69 9.43
C TYR A 334 -3.63 11.85 10.60
N ARG A 335 -4.89 11.40 10.48
CA ARG A 335 -5.96 11.71 11.45
C ARG A 335 -5.71 11.17 12.86
N SER A 336 -4.71 10.31 13.08
CA SER A 336 -4.41 9.67 14.37
C SER A 336 -3.01 9.96 14.94
N ASN A 337 -2.23 10.84 14.32
CA ASN A 337 -0.88 11.15 14.78
C ASN A 337 -0.87 12.27 15.83
N THR A 338 -0.17 12.07 16.96
CA THR A 338 0.06 13.15 17.97
C THR A 338 1.15 14.15 17.53
N PHE A 339 2.08 13.69 16.69
CA PHE A 339 3.19 14.49 16.16
C PHE A 339 3.43 14.17 14.68
N LEU A 340 3.77 15.19 13.90
CA LEU A 340 4.30 15.02 12.54
C LEU A 340 5.83 15.00 12.59
N GLU A 341 6.43 14.03 11.92
CA GLU A 341 7.88 13.83 11.95
C GLU A 341 8.54 14.36 10.67
N SER A 342 9.63 15.09 10.83
CA SER A 342 10.55 15.44 9.75
C SER A 342 11.93 14.92 10.08
N ASP A 343 12.47 14.04 9.24
CA ASP A 343 13.80 13.46 9.38
C ASP A 343 14.57 13.43 8.07
N ALA A 344 15.89 13.55 8.16
CA ALA A 344 16.79 13.35 7.04
C ALA A 344 17.99 12.55 7.52
N GLU A 345 18.37 11.51 6.79
CA GLU A 345 19.51 10.65 7.10
C GLU A 345 20.38 10.44 5.86
N LEU A 346 21.68 10.43 6.06
CA LEU A 346 22.66 9.99 5.07
C LEU A 346 23.63 9.02 5.73
N THR A 347 23.74 7.83 5.17
CA THR A 347 24.54 6.72 5.71
C THR A 347 25.49 6.18 4.65
N TRP A 348 26.76 6.12 4.99
CA TRP A 348 27.81 5.48 4.22
C TRP A 348 28.36 4.26 4.96
N ALA A 349 28.42 3.11 4.28
CA ALA A 349 28.98 1.89 4.82
C ALA A 349 29.85 1.17 3.79
N GLU A 350 31.11 0.92 4.13
CA GLU A 350 32.05 0.20 3.27
C GLU A 350 33.19 -0.42 4.08
N GLN A 351 33.58 -1.66 3.75
CA GLN A 351 34.75 -2.33 4.34
C GLN A 351 34.77 -2.33 5.89
N GLY A 352 33.61 -2.45 6.51
CA GLY A 352 33.43 -2.45 7.97
C GLY A 352 33.31 -1.05 8.59
N TRP A 353 33.49 0.03 7.83
CA TRP A 353 33.13 1.37 8.28
C TRP A 353 31.63 1.62 8.15
N LEU A 354 31.10 2.40 9.08
CA LEU A 354 29.76 2.98 9.04
C LEU A 354 29.90 4.45 9.45
N ALA A 355 29.48 5.37 8.61
CA ALA A 355 29.34 6.78 8.96
C ALA A 355 27.91 7.21 8.63
N SER A 356 27.21 7.80 9.59
CA SER A 356 25.87 8.34 9.36
C SER A 356 25.74 9.74 9.94
N ILE A 357 24.90 10.55 9.31
CA ILE A 357 24.45 11.82 9.82
C ILE A 357 22.94 11.90 9.65
N ASP A 358 22.22 12.24 10.73
CA ASP A 358 20.78 12.47 10.68
C ASP A 358 20.36 13.73 11.42
N ALA A 359 19.24 14.31 11.01
CA ALA A 359 18.53 15.35 11.73
C ALA A 359 17.06 14.96 11.82
N GLN A 360 16.44 15.26 12.96
CA GLN A 360 15.02 14.95 13.21
C GLN A 360 14.36 16.09 13.96
N HIS A 361 13.14 16.43 13.59
CA HIS A 361 12.29 17.42 14.22
C HIS A 361 10.85 16.92 14.27
N TRP A 362 10.12 17.35 15.30
CA TRP A 362 8.74 17.00 15.54
C TRP A 362 7.88 18.26 15.49
N GLN A 363 6.74 18.20 14.80
CA GLN A 363 5.70 19.20 14.91
C GLN A 363 4.56 18.62 15.73
N ARG A 364 4.15 19.34 16.76
CA ARG A 364 2.98 18.99 17.54
C ARG A 364 1.69 19.27 16.77
N VAL A 365 0.77 18.31 16.75
CA VAL A 365 -0.59 18.47 16.19
C VAL A 365 -1.69 18.34 17.24
N GLU A 366 -1.38 17.88 18.46
CA GLU A 366 -2.29 17.90 19.61
C GLU A 366 -1.84 18.93 20.67
N ALA A 367 -2.72 19.82 21.12
CA ALA A 367 -2.35 20.99 21.92
C ALA A 367 -1.63 20.66 23.26
N ASP A 368 -1.96 19.54 23.90
CA ASP A 368 -1.46 19.16 25.23
C ASP A 368 -0.27 18.19 25.20
N ALA A 369 0.20 17.80 24.01
CA ALA A 369 1.31 16.87 23.88
C ALA A 369 2.68 17.56 24.14
N THR A 370 3.55 16.88 24.88
CA THR A 370 4.95 17.34 25.09
C THR A 370 5.84 16.80 23.99
N GLU A 371 6.45 17.69 23.20
CA GLU A 371 7.31 17.27 22.07
C GLU A 371 8.54 16.46 22.54
N PRO A 372 8.89 15.38 21.81
CA PRO A 372 10.20 14.75 21.97
C PRO A 372 11.33 15.72 21.61
N LEU A 373 12.52 15.52 22.18
CA LEU A 373 13.70 16.31 21.80
C LEU A 373 14.07 16.06 20.33
N ALA A 374 14.28 17.14 19.58
CA ALA A 374 14.81 17.11 18.22
C ALA A 374 16.31 16.72 18.23
N ARG A 375 16.80 16.14 17.13
CA ARG A 375 18.23 15.83 16.91
C ARG A 375 18.80 16.73 15.81
N ARG A 376 19.86 17.50 16.08
CA ARG A 376 20.36 18.53 15.14
C ARG A 376 21.88 18.75 15.09
N PRO A 377 22.66 17.92 14.37
CA PRO A 377 22.35 16.58 13.93
C PRO A 377 22.76 15.54 15.00
N ARG A 378 22.51 14.27 14.68
CA ARG A 378 23.25 13.12 15.21
C ARG A 378 24.26 12.68 14.17
N ILE A 379 25.49 12.41 14.60
CA ILE A 379 26.59 11.90 13.77
C ILE A 379 27.05 10.60 14.40
N GLN A 380 27.05 9.51 13.64
CA GLN A 380 27.57 8.23 14.09
C GLN A 380 28.75 7.81 13.25
N LEU A 381 29.79 7.31 13.91
CA LEU A 381 30.94 6.69 13.25
C LEU A 381 31.22 5.34 13.91
N GLY A 382 31.27 4.30 13.11
CA GLY A 382 31.52 2.93 13.52
C GLY A 382 32.58 2.28 12.66
N TYR A 383 33.32 1.37 13.27
CA TYR A 383 34.27 0.50 12.57
C TYR A 383 34.16 -0.92 13.12
N SER A 384 33.88 -1.88 12.25
CA SER A 384 33.73 -3.32 12.54
C SER A 384 34.28 -4.12 11.33
N PRO A 385 35.60 -4.33 11.27
CA PRO A 385 36.23 -4.98 10.12
C PRO A 385 35.84 -6.45 10.00
N TYR A 386 35.78 -6.96 8.77
CA TYR A 386 35.52 -8.37 8.48
C TYR A 386 36.68 -9.27 8.93
N GLU A 387 37.90 -8.77 8.82
CA GLU A 387 39.11 -9.50 9.20
C GLU A 387 39.40 -9.30 10.69
N ARG A 388 39.70 -10.42 11.35
CA ARG A 388 40.12 -10.43 12.75
C ARG A 388 41.62 -10.17 12.84
N VAL A 389 42.05 -9.55 13.94
CA VAL A 389 43.47 -9.44 14.27
C VAL A 389 43.82 -10.62 15.16
N GLY A 390 44.34 -11.69 14.55
CA GLY A 390 44.59 -12.95 15.24
C GLY A 390 43.28 -13.58 15.75
N PRO A 391 43.18 -13.98 17.03
CA PRO A 391 41.97 -14.57 17.57
C PRO A 391 40.92 -13.51 18.00
N PHE A 392 41.27 -12.23 17.99
CA PHE A 392 40.43 -11.15 18.51
C PHE A 392 39.59 -10.50 17.42
N ALA A 393 38.33 -10.22 17.76
CA ALA A 393 37.50 -9.28 17.03
C ALA A 393 37.50 -7.93 17.77
N TYR A 394 37.36 -6.84 17.02
CA TYR A 394 37.30 -5.50 17.60
C TYR A 394 36.28 -4.68 16.84
N ASN A 395 35.63 -3.78 17.54
CA ASN A 395 34.74 -2.80 16.94
C ASN A 395 34.81 -1.50 17.72
N VAL A 396 34.56 -0.39 17.05
CA VAL A 396 34.42 0.94 17.66
C VAL A 396 33.06 1.46 17.25
N ALA A 397 32.28 1.95 18.21
CA ALA A 397 31.08 2.71 17.95
C ALA A 397 31.22 4.10 18.57
N SER A 398 30.83 5.14 17.86
CA SER A 398 30.77 6.50 18.39
C SER A 398 29.54 7.21 17.86
N GLU A 399 29.04 8.14 18.67
CA GLU A 399 27.86 8.94 18.38
C GLU A 399 28.02 10.31 19.03
N TRP A 400 27.74 11.37 18.28
CA TRP A 400 27.61 12.72 18.80
C TRP A 400 26.23 13.25 18.41
N THR A 401 25.45 13.74 19.36
CA THR A 401 24.07 14.21 19.13
C THR A 401 23.88 15.56 19.77
N ASP A 402 23.32 16.53 19.04
CA ASP A 402 22.74 17.75 19.62
C ASP A 402 21.23 17.57 19.83
N PHE A 403 20.81 17.50 21.09
CA PHE A 403 19.41 17.44 21.49
C PHE A 403 18.84 18.85 21.70
N TYR A 404 17.64 19.09 21.18
CA TYR A 404 17.02 20.41 21.22
C TYR A 404 15.51 20.37 21.50
N SER A 405 15.01 21.36 22.22
CA SER A 405 13.58 21.69 22.32
C SER A 405 13.35 23.18 22.07
N ASP A 406 12.17 23.53 21.56
CA ASP A 406 11.77 24.94 21.49
C ASP A 406 11.45 25.53 22.88
N ASP A 407 11.08 24.68 23.84
CA ASP A 407 10.98 25.06 25.25
C ASP A 407 12.36 25.19 25.89
N ARG A 408 12.84 26.43 25.95
CA ARG A 408 14.13 26.82 26.56
C ARG A 408 14.20 26.58 28.07
N SER A 409 13.14 26.14 28.74
CA SER A 409 13.23 25.74 30.14
C SER A 409 13.69 24.29 30.32
N ARG A 410 13.55 23.45 29.29
CA ARG A 410 13.97 22.05 29.32
C ARG A 410 15.49 21.92 29.23
N GLN A 411 16.00 20.88 29.88
CA GLN A 411 17.39 20.49 29.70
C GLN A 411 17.63 20.00 28.27
N GLN A 412 18.66 20.55 27.61
CA GLN A 412 19.03 20.23 26.23
C GLN A 412 20.55 20.36 26.03
N GLY A 413 21.06 20.08 24.83
CA GLY A 413 22.49 20.23 24.51
C GLY A 413 23.10 18.98 23.88
N THR A 414 24.42 18.84 23.96
CA THR A 414 25.14 17.82 23.20
C THR A 414 25.54 16.62 24.05
N GLU A 415 25.54 15.44 23.44
CA GLU A 415 26.01 14.18 24.02
C GLU A 415 27.01 13.53 23.07
N LEU A 416 28.16 13.09 23.61
CA LEU A 416 29.19 12.33 22.91
C LEU A 416 29.32 10.95 23.57
N ASN A 417 29.23 9.90 22.77
CA ASN A 417 29.44 8.51 23.14
C ASN A 417 30.58 7.89 22.32
N VAL A 418 31.50 7.17 22.96
CA VAL A 418 32.58 6.43 22.29
C VAL A 418 32.77 5.08 22.99
N SER A 419 32.73 3.98 22.22
CA SER A 419 32.69 2.61 22.71
C SER A 419 33.57 1.65 21.90
N PRO A 420 34.90 1.67 22.06
CA PRO A 420 35.76 0.59 21.61
C PRO A 420 35.48 -0.70 22.39
N LYS A 421 35.39 -1.81 21.66
CA LYS A 421 35.16 -3.16 22.18
C LYS A 421 36.13 -4.15 21.55
N VAL A 422 36.64 -5.08 22.35
CA VAL A 422 37.44 -6.22 21.91
C VAL A 422 36.79 -7.51 22.44
N SER A 423 36.63 -8.51 21.57
CA SER A 423 36.09 -9.83 21.92
C SER A 423 36.98 -10.97 21.43
N LEU A 424 36.83 -12.14 22.07
CA LEU A 424 37.50 -13.39 21.71
C LEU A 424 36.47 -14.46 21.33
N PRO A 425 35.99 -14.48 20.06
CA PRO A 425 34.93 -15.41 19.65
C PRO A 425 35.46 -16.84 19.51
N ILE A 426 35.16 -17.72 20.48
CA ILE A 426 35.46 -19.16 20.43
C ILE A 426 34.21 -19.90 19.98
N ARG A 427 34.18 -20.33 18.71
CA ARG A 427 33.03 -21.05 18.11
C ARG A 427 33.41 -22.46 17.69
N ARG A 428 32.58 -23.44 18.08
CA ARG A 428 32.64 -24.87 17.69
C ARG A 428 31.24 -25.31 17.27
N LEU A 429 31.12 -26.50 16.67
CA LEU A 429 29.83 -27.01 16.17
C LEU A 429 28.76 -27.14 17.27
N GLY A 430 29.16 -27.52 18.49
CA GLY A 430 28.21 -27.75 19.59
C GLY A 430 28.16 -26.66 20.66
N TYR A 431 29.03 -25.64 20.59
CA TYR A 431 29.06 -24.56 21.59
C TYR A 431 29.79 -23.31 21.10
N TYR A 432 29.50 -22.18 21.74
CA TYR A 432 30.31 -20.97 21.65
C TYR A 432 30.53 -20.33 23.01
N VAL A 433 31.64 -19.61 23.13
CA VAL A 433 32.01 -18.77 24.27
C VAL A 433 32.67 -17.51 23.71
N GLU A 434 32.15 -16.33 24.04
CA GLU A 434 32.63 -15.05 23.56
C GLU A 434 32.77 -14.06 24.74
N PRO A 435 33.92 -14.05 25.43
CA PRO A 435 34.24 -12.99 26.38
C PRO A 435 34.59 -11.72 25.59
N ALA A 436 34.16 -10.56 26.10
CA ALA A 436 34.46 -9.27 25.54
C ALA A 436 34.59 -8.20 26.63
N VAL A 437 35.41 -7.20 26.34
CA VAL A 437 35.57 -5.98 27.14
C VAL A 437 35.32 -4.79 26.22
N ALA A 438 34.47 -3.88 26.66
CA ALA A 438 34.32 -2.57 26.04
C ALA A 438 34.71 -1.48 27.03
N TRP A 439 35.16 -0.34 26.53
CA TRP A 439 35.38 0.87 27.31
C TRP A 439 34.48 1.95 26.72
N GLN A 440 33.56 2.48 27.52
CA GLN A 440 32.56 3.43 27.09
C GLN A 440 32.85 4.78 27.73
N TYR A 441 33.04 5.81 26.92
CA TYR A 441 33.15 7.20 27.35
C TYR A 441 31.89 7.96 26.91
N THR A 442 31.23 8.60 27.86
CA THR A 442 30.04 9.43 27.63
C THR A 442 30.27 10.81 28.22
N ALA A 443 30.06 11.86 27.44
CA ALA A 443 30.26 13.25 27.86
C ALA A 443 29.15 14.16 27.34
N PHE A 444 28.76 15.14 28.16
CA PHE A 444 27.69 16.07 27.85
C PHE A 444 28.17 17.53 27.83
N ASP A 445 27.46 18.37 27.09
CA ASP A 445 27.54 19.83 27.19
C ASP A 445 26.10 20.37 27.20
N LEU A 446 25.61 20.73 28.39
CA LEU A 446 24.20 20.93 28.70
C LEU A 446 23.83 22.41 28.82
N GLU A 447 22.69 22.76 28.25
CA GLU A 447 21.98 24.00 28.50
C GLU A 447 20.83 23.74 29.49
N ASN A 448 20.67 24.64 30.46
CA ASN A 448 19.74 24.50 31.59
C ASN A 448 19.83 23.14 32.30
N PRO A 449 21.02 22.77 32.83
CA PRO A 449 21.13 21.55 33.61
C PRO A 449 20.25 21.71 34.85
N GLU A 450 19.24 20.86 35.01
CA GLU A 450 18.20 20.92 36.07
C GLU A 450 18.78 20.60 37.47
N GLY A 451 19.75 21.39 37.93
CA GLY A 451 20.54 21.13 39.13
C GLY A 451 21.77 20.24 38.92
N ASN A 452 22.00 19.77 37.70
CA ASN A 452 23.17 18.96 37.33
C ASN A 452 24.41 19.82 36.97
N GLU A 453 25.57 19.19 36.88
CA GLU A 453 26.75 19.83 36.28
C GLU A 453 26.47 20.16 34.80
N ALA A 454 27.05 21.24 34.27
CA ALA A 454 26.84 21.63 32.87
C ALA A 454 27.59 20.72 31.87
N LYS A 455 28.70 20.08 32.30
CA LYS A 455 29.53 19.21 31.44
C LYS A 455 29.91 17.89 32.13
N PRO A 456 28.94 17.08 32.57
CA PRO A 456 29.24 15.81 33.19
C PRO A 456 29.84 14.84 32.16
N SER A 457 30.75 13.99 32.62
CA SER A 457 31.33 12.92 31.81
C SER A 457 31.62 11.70 32.66
N VAL A 458 31.53 10.51 32.07
CA VAL A 458 31.89 9.25 32.72
C VAL A 458 32.64 8.35 31.74
N ASP A 459 33.54 7.54 32.27
CA ASP A 459 34.18 6.45 31.56
C ASP A 459 33.99 5.13 32.33
N VAL A 460 33.45 4.12 31.64
CA VAL A 460 33.03 2.87 32.28
C VAL A 460 33.53 1.66 31.49
N PRO A 461 34.20 0.69 32.12
CA PRO A 461 34.49 -0.59 31.50
C PRO A 461 33.25 -1.48 31.53
N ILE A 462 32.95 -2.16 30.42
CA ILE A 462 31.83 -3.10 30.30
C ILE A 462 32.40 -4.49 30.03
N TYR A 463 32.14 -5.42 30.94
CA TYR A 463 32.58 -6.81 30.81
C TYR A 463 31.40 -7.69 30.40
N THR A 464 31.59 -8.51 29.37
CA THR A 464 30.55 -9.47 28.92
C THR A 464 31.14 -10.84 28.65
N ILE A 465 30.39 -11.90 28.96
CA ILE A 465 30.69 -13.27 28.56
C ILE A 465 29.41 -13.90 28.02
N ASP A 466 29.35 -14.12 26.71
CA ASP A 466 28.21 -14.75 26.04
C ASP A 466 28.53 -16.20 25.69
N THR A 467 27.67 -17.12 26.11
CA THR A 467 27.90 -18.56 25.96
C THR A 467 26.63 -19.26 25.52
N GLY A 468 26.76 -20.28 24.68
CA GLY A 468 25.63 -21.11 24.30
C GLY A 468 26.03 -22.48 23.81
N LEU A 469 25.10 -23.43 23.90
CA LEU A 469 25.24 -24.79 23.40
C LEU A 469 24.27 -25.04 22.26
N HIS A 470 24.62 -25.94 21.35
CA HIS A 470 23.75 -26.45 20.29
C HIS A 470 23.67 -27.96 20.44
N LEU A 471 22.57 -28.44 20.99
CA LEU A 471 22.34 -29.87 21.25
C LEU A 471 21.28 -30.39 20.28
N GLU A 472 21.54 -31.52 19.64
CA GLU A 472 20.60 -32.15 18.71
C GLU A 472 20.11 -33.50 19.23
N ARG A 473 18.82 -33.76 19.05
CA ARG A 473 18.18 -35.04 19.32
C ARG A 473 17.51 -35.56 18.04
N PRO A 474 18.16 -36.48 17.30
CA PRO A 474 17.66 -36.97 16.01
C PRO A 474 16.36 -37.78 16.09
N LYS A 475 16.06 -38.38 17.24
CA LYS A 475 14.86 -39.18 17.46
C LYS A 475 13.87 -38.42 18.34
N THR A 476 12.79 -37.95 17.74
CA THR A 476 11.65 -37.37 18.46
C THR A 476 10.46 -38.34 18.45
N LEU A 477 9.33 -37.92 19.02
CA LEU A 477 8.07 -38.66 18.93
C LEU A 477 7.47 -38.57 17.51
N PHE A 478 7.98 -37.69 16.65
CA PHE A 478 7.52 -37.46 15.28
C PHE A 478 8.54 -38.01 14.28
N SER A 479 8.06 -38.84 13.35
CA SER A 479 8.93 -39.43 12.32
C SER A 479 9.43 -38.35 11.36
N GLY A 480 10.74 -38.37 11.05
CA GLY A 480 11.34 -37.39 10.14
C GLY A 480 11.52 -36.00 10.73
N VAL A 481 11.39 -35.84 12.05
CA VAL A 481 11.60 -34.57 12.76
C VAL A 481 12.68 -34.77 13.81
N TYR A 482 13.69 -33.90 13.81
CA TYR A 482 14.68 -33.82 14.88
C TYR A 482 14.43 -32.58 15.75
N GLN A 483 14.92 -32.63 16.97
CA GLN A 483 14.79 -31.54 17.94
C GLN A 483 16.15 -30.91 18.22
N THR A 484 16.22 -29.59 18.32
CA THR A 484 17.37 -28.87 18.89
C THR A 484 17.04 -28.35 20.29
N LEU A 485 18.06 -28.23 21.13
CA LEU A 485 18.01 -27.56 22.43
C LEU A 485 19.21 -26.62 22.54
N GLU A 486 18.92 -25.32 22.63
CA GLU A 486 19.87 -24.23 22.53
C GLU A 486 19.84 -23.38 23.81
N PRO A 487 20.47 -23.84 24.91
CA PRO A 487 20.63 -23.03 26.10
C PRO A 487 21.69 -21.93 25.87
N ARG A 488 21.42 -20.73 26.38
CA ARG A 488 22.31 -19.56 26.31
C ARG A 488 22.40 -18.86 27.66
N VAL A 489 23.61 -18.44 28.02
CA VAL A 489 23.89 -17.67 29.24
C VAL A 489 24.80 -16.49 28.87
N LEU A 490 24.38 -15.29 29.27
CA LEU A 490 25.11 -14.04 29.11
C LEU A 490 25.37 -13.43 30.49
N TYR A 491 26.63 -13.27 30.87
CA TYR A 491 27.04 -12.44 32.01
C TYR A 491 27.39 -11.04 31.51
N ARG A 492 26.95 -10.00 32.21
CA ARG A 492 27.29 -8.59 31.94
C ARG A 492 27.54 -7.87 33.25
N ASN A 493 28.65 -7.14 33.31
CA ASN A 493 29.01 -6.29 34.45
C ASN A 493 29.43 -4.89 33.96
N ILE A 494 28.79 -3.87 34.51
CA ILE A 494 29.11 -2.45 34.37
C ILE A 494 29.27 -1.92 35.81
N PRO A 495 30.50 -1.61 36.26
CA PRO A 495 30.74 -1.06 37.58
C PRO A 495 30.05 0.30 37.78
N ASP A 496 29.76 0.65 39.02
CA ASP A 496 29.27 1.99 39.38
C ASP A 496 30.45 2.97 39.39
N GLU A 497 30.35 3.99 38.54
CA GLU A 497 31.29 5.11 38.40
C GLU A 497 30.55 6.46 38.47
N GLY A 498 29.36 6.50 39.09
CA GLY A 498 28.54 7.71 39.25
C GLY A 498 27.60 8.03 38.08
N GLN A 499 27.21 7.02 37.29
CA GLN A 499 26.38 7.17 36.09
C GLN A 499 24.96 7.69 36.40
N ASP A 500 24.47 7.51 37.62
CA ASP A 500 23.11 7.92 38.05
C ASP A 500 22.90 9.44 38.06
N THR A 501 23.98 10.21 37.97
CA THR A 501 23.94 11.68 37.89
C THR A 501 23.81 12.21 36.46
N LEU A 502 23.83 11.32 35.45
CA LEU A 502 23.81 11.69 34.05
C LEU A 502 22.38 11.96 33.55
N PRO A 503 22.21 12.88 32.59
CA PRO A 503 20.92 13.15 31.96
C PRO A 503 20.38 11.94 31.20
N ALA A 504 19.05 11.79 31.17
CA ALA A 504 18.37 10.81 30.35
C ALA A 504 17.64 11.49 29.18
N PHE A 505 18.32 11.69 28.04
CA PHE A 505 17.71 12.26 26.83
C PHE A 505 16.91 11.23 26.02
N ALA A 506 17.30 9.96 26.08
CA ALA A 506 16.67 8.88 25.34
C ALA A 506 15.93 7.93 26.28
N SER A 507 14.60 7.98 26.28
CA SER A 507 13.79 6.87 26.80
C SER A 507 13.75 5.77 25.76
N SER A 508 14.52 4.70 25.92
CA SER A 508 14.32 3.51 25.10
C SER A 508 13.11 2.74 25.63
N SER A 509 11.99 2.75 24.90
CA SER A 509 10.93 1.77 25.14
C SER A 509 11.53 0.38 24.89
N THR A 510 11.46 -0.48 25.90
CA THR A 510 12.11 -1.78 25.83
C THR A 510 11.05 -2.83 25.49
N ASP A 511 10.78 -3.04 24.20
CA ASP A 511 9.93 -4.16 23.79
C ASP A 511 10.53 -5.47 24.33
N GLY A 512 9.76 -6.23 25.09
CA GLY A 512 10.22 -7.40 25.85
C GLY A 512 10.27 -8.69 25.04
N THR A 513 11.01 -8.72 23.92
CA THR A 513 11.22 -9.97 23.15
C THR A 513 12.35 -10.81 23.72
N PHE A 514 12.29 -12.13 23.53
CA PHE A 514 13.29 -13.08 24.02
C PHE A 514 14.69 -12.75 23.48
N SER A 515 14.76 -12.35 22.21
CA SER A 515 16.04 -11.99 21.57
C SER A 515 16.70 -10.74 22.19
N ARG A 516 15.90 -9.79 22.71
CA ARG A 516 16.39 -8.55 23.34
C ARG A 516 16.97 -8.80 24.73
N LEU A 517 16.59 -9.86 25.45
CA LEU A 517 17.20 -10.24 26.73
C LEU A 517 18.73 -10.34 26.65
N PHE A 518 19.24 -10.81 25.52
CA PHE A 518 20.67 -11.01 25.30
C PHE A 518 21.35 -9.86 24.54
N ARG A 519 20.63 -8.76 24.27
CA ARG A 519 21.18 -7.57 23.63
C ARG A 519 21.38 -6.48 24.70
N GLY A 520 22.58 -5.94 24.79
CA GLY A 520 22.80 -4.69 25.51
C GLY A 520 22.35 -3.49 24.67
N SER A 521 21.90 -2.42 25.32
CA SER A 521 21.83 -1.10 24.67
C SER A 521 23.23 -0.72 24.18
N LYS A 522 23.32 -0.17 22.96
CA LYS A 522 24.59 0.14 22.28
C LYS A 522 25.48 1.08 23.10
N PHE A 523 24.88 2.06 23.77
CA PHE A 523 25.56 3.05 24.63
C PHE A 523 24.99 3.09 26.06
N GLY A 524 24.22 2.06 26.47
CA GLY A 524 23.66 2.02 27.82
C GLY A 524 24.72 1.72 28.88
N ILE A 525 24.90 2.67 29.80
CA ILE A 525 25.96 2.69 30.83
C ILE A 525 25.45 2.54 32.27
N GLY A 526 24.16 2.32 32.47
CA GLY A 526 23.63 2.12 33.83
C GLY A 526 24.37 1.00 34.55
N HIS A 527 24.77 1.25 35.79
CA HIS A 527 25.39 0.26 36.68
C HIS A 527 24.55 -1.02 36.67
N THR A 528 25.21 -2.16 36.45
CA THR A 528 24.52 -3.45 36.46
C THR A 528 25.52 -4.58 36.59
N GLU A 529 25.26 -5.52 37.49
CA GLU A 529 25.84 -6.85 37.44
C GLU A 529 24.73 -7.88 37.22
N GLN A 530 24.70 -8.52 36.06
CA GLN A 530 23.59 -9.39 35.67
C GLN A 530 24.01 -10.68 34.97
N ILE A 531 23.18 -11.70 35.13
CA ILE A 531 23.23 -12.98 34.40
C ILE A 531 21.90 -13.17 33.69
N THR A 532 21.91 -13.17 32.37
CA THR A 532 20.77 -13.55 31.53
C THR A 532 20.89 -15.00 31.14
N THR A 533 19.80 -15.75 31.33
CA THR A 533 19.70 -17.16 30.92
C THR A 533 18.49 -17.36 30.03
N GLY A 534 18.59 -18.25 29.07
CA GLY A 534 17.45 -18.65 28.28
C GLY A 534 17.70 -19.93 27.52
N VAL A 535 16.61 -20.51 27.02
CA VAL A 535 16.63 -21.75 26.28
C VAL A 535 15.68 -21.64 25.11
N THR A 536 16.15 -22.07 23.94
CA THR A 536 15.31 -22.26 22.76
C THR A 536 15.28 -23.75 22.40
N THR A 537 14.12 -24.26 22.02
CA THR A 537 13.99 -25.60 21.44
C THR A 537 13.21 -25.53 20.13
N ARG A 538 13.73 -26.22 19.10
CA ARG A 538 13.15 -26.24 17.76
C ARG A 538 12.84 -27.67 17.35
N TYR A 539 11.75 -27.87 16.62
CA TYR A 539 11.40 -29.13 15.96
C TYR A 539 11.45 -28.92 14.45
N ILE A 540 12.38 -29.59 13.79
CA ILE A 540 12.75 -29.31 12.40
C ILE A 540 12.59 -30.57 11.54
N ASP A 541 11.97 -30.41 10.37
CA ASP A 541 11.87 -31.45 9.34
C ASP A 541 13.27 -31.86 8.85
N SER A 542 13.59 -33.14 8.94
CA SER A 542 14.92 -33.66 8.62
C SER A 542 15.26 -33.69 7.13
N ARG A 543 14.28 -33.52 6.23
CA ARG A 543 14.48 -33.53 4.77
C ARG A 543 14.43 -32.14 4.17
N ARG A 544 13.44 -31.34 4.58
CA ARG A 544 13.14 -30.01 4.02
C ARG A 544 13.75 -28.88 4.84
N GLY A 545 14.19 -29.14 6.08
CA GLY A 545 14.70 -28.11 6.99
C GLY A 545 13.63 -27.14 7.48
N ARG A 546 12.35 -27.42 7.24
CA ARG A 546 11.23 -26.59 7.71
C ARG A 546 11.11 -26.72 9.22
N GLU A 547 11.10 -25.60 9.91
CA GLU A 547 10.79 -25.54 11.33
C GLU A 547 9.28 -25.65 11.54
N TYR A 548 8.87 -26.62 12.36
CA TYR A 548 7.47 -26.82 12.72
C TYR A 548 7.12 -26.14 14.04
N LEU A 549 8.03 -26.12 15.00
CA LEU A 549 7.82 -25.50 16.31
C LEU A 549 9.11 -24.85 16.79
N GLN A 550 9.01 -23.64 17.33
CA GLN A 550 10.03 -22.99 18.16
C GLN A 550 9.40 -22.57 19.47
N PHE A 551 10.05 -22.92 20.57
CA PHE A 551 9.73 -22.38 21.88
C PHE A 551 10.98 -21.77 22.50
N SER A 552 10.88 -20.55 23.01
CA SER A 552 11.96 -19.84 23.68
C SER A 552 11.48 -19.35 25.04
N ALA A 553 12.34 -19.43 26.06
CA ALA A 553 12.04 -18.93 27.39
C ALA A 553 13.33 -18.40 28.06
N GLY A 554 13.27 -17.22 28.67
CA GLY A 554 14.44 -16.59 29.27
C GLY A 554 14.13 -15.55 30.35
N GLN A 555 15.15 -15.23 31.13
CA GLN A 555 15.11 -14.27 32.24
C GLN A 555 16.51 -13.74 32.55
N THR A 556 16.59 -12.51 33.07
CA THR A 556 17.79 -11.89 33.62
C THR A 556 17.74 -11.84 35.15
N PHE A 557 18.84 -12.16 35.80
CA PHE A 557 19.05 -12.07 37.25
C PHE A 557 20.06 -10.95 37.55
N PHE A 558 19.73 -10.05 38.46
CA PHE A 558 20.59 -8.94 38.89
C PHE A 558 21.29 -9.33 40.21
N LEU A 559 22.61 -9.14 40.30
CA LEU A 559 23.47 -9.56 41.42
C LEU A 559 23.88 -8.38 42.32
N HIS A 560 24.06 -7.21 41.71
CA HIS A 560 24.39 -5.94 42.35
C HIS A 560 23.74 -4.84 41.49
N ASP A 561 22.52 -4.47 41.85
CA ASP A 561 21.81 -3.34 41.24
C ASP A 561 21.09 -2.63 42.40
N ASP A 562 21.17 -1.29 42.43
CA ASP A 562 20.48 -0.45 43.40
C ASP A 562 18.99 -0.29 43.06
N ARG A 563 18.56 -0.84 41.92
CA ARG A 563 17.14 -1.01 41.59
C ARG A 563 16.50 -2.00 42.56
N GLU A 564 15.28 -1.72 43.00
CA GLU A 564 14.47 -2.56 43.91
C GLU A 564 14.20 -3.99 43.37
N ARG A 565 14.75 -4.36 42.21
CA ARG A 565 14.39 -5.53 41.42
C ARG A 565 15.56 -6.52 41.26
N ASN A 566 15.41 -7.75 41.76
CA ASN A 566 16.47 -8.77 41.68
C ASN A 566 16.41 -9.60 40.38
N ARG A 567 15.31 -9.52 39.63
CA ARG A 567 15.07 -10.30 38.40
C ARG A 567 14.29 -9.51 37.37
N SER A 568 14.56 -9.72 36.08
CA SER A 568 13.71 -9.20 35.01
C SER A 568 12.43 -10.00 34.85
N ASP A 569 11.57 -9.52 33.95
CA ASP A 569 10.41 -10.25 33.46
C ASP A 569 10.87 -11.61 32.91
N TYR A 570 10.03 -12.61 33.13
CA TYR A 570 10.12 -13.88 32.44
C TYR A 570 9.49 -13.72 31.06
N ILE A 571 10.26 -13.97 30.01
CA ILE A 571 9.81 -13.83 28.61
C ILE A 571 9.75 -15.20 27.96
N THR A 572 8.62 -15.49 27.32
CA THR A 572 8.41 -16.70 26.54
C THR A 572 7.81 -16.41 25.18
N GLU A 573 8.25 -17.16 24.18
CA GLU A 573 7.79 -17.07 22.81
C GLU A 573 7.54 -18.48 22.29
N LEU A 574 6.37 -18.72 21.72
CA LEU A 574 5.99 -19.94 21.02
C LEU A 574 5.65 -19.58 19.58
N ARG A 575 6.22 -20.31 18.63
CA ARG A 575 5.91 -20.25 17.20
C ARG A 575 5.64 -21.67 16.70
N LEU A 576 4.55 -21.86 15.99
CA LEU A 576 4.11 -23.13 15.43
C LEU A 576 3.73 -22.89 13.97
N SER A 577 4.26 -23.71 13.05
CA SER A 577 3.94 -23.67 11.62
C SER A 577 3.77 -25.09 11.12
N LEU A 578 2.53 -25.54 10.96
CA LEU A 578 2.22 -26.90 10.53
C LEU A 578 2.06 -26.99 9.00
N PRO A 579 2.25 -28.18 8.42
CA PRO A 579 1.76 -28.47 7.08
C PRO A 579 0.23 -28.23 7.00
N ALA A 580 -0.27 -27.86 5.82
CA ALA A 580 -1.68 -27.48 5.59
C ALA A 580 -2.12 -26.14 6.23
N GLY A 581 -1.16 -25.23 6.47
CA GLY A 581 -1.45 -23.80 6.63
C GLY A 581 -1.90 -23.33 8.01
N PHE A 582 -1.92 -24.22 9.02
CA PHE A 582 -2.13 -23.81 10.41
C PHE A 582 -0.84 -23.25 11.02
N SER A 583 -0.92 -22.06 11.62
CA SER A 583 0.15 -21.48 12.43
C SER A 583 -0.38 -20.87 13.72
N ALA A 584 0.48 -20.82 14.73
CA ALA A 584 0.18 -20.18 16.00
C ALA A 584 1.42 -19.43 16.51
N GLU A 585 1.19 -18.22 17.00
CA GLU A 585 2.19 -17.39 17.66
C GLU A 585 1.66 -17.01 19.03
N VAL A 586 2.47 -17.19 20.07
CA VAL A 586 2.11 -16.80 21.44
C VAL A 586 3.34 -16.20 22.10
N ASP A 587 3.21 -14.97 22.58
CA ASP A 587 4.23 -14.26 23.34
C ASP A 587 3.66 -13.99 24.74
N TYR A 588 4.45 -14.28 25.76
CA TYR A 588 4.06 -14.02 27.14
C TYR A 588 5.23 -13.48 27.94
N ARG A 589 5.03 -12.31 28.54
CA ARG A 589 5.92 -11.58 29.43
C ARG A 589 5.25 -11.46 30.78
N TRP A 590 5.99 -11.79 31.85
CA TRP A 590 5.46 -11.75 33.21
C TRP A 590 6.51 -11.25 34.19
N ASP A 591 6.16 -10.24 34.98
CA ASP A 591 7.00 -9.78 36.09
C ASP A 591 6.80 -10.69 37.33
N PRO A 592 7.84 -11.44 37.75
CA PRO A 592 7.75 -12.29 38.94
C PRO A 592 7.73 -11.51 40.27
N GLU A 593 8.15 -10.25 40.27
CA GLU A 593 8.25 -9.40 41.47
C GLU A 593 7.03 -8.46 41.60
N ASN A 594 6.36 -8.16 40.49
CA ASN A 594 5.07 -7.49 40.47
C ASN A 594 4.01 -8.26 39.67
N SER A 595 3.13 -8.99 40.35
CA SER A 595 2.09 -9.79 39.70
C SER A 595 1.05 -9.00 38.87
N THR A 596 1.10 -7.66 38.90
CA THR A 596 0.21 -6.80 38.12
C THR A 596 0.81 -6.36 36.78
N ASP A 597 2.06 -6.69 36.46
CA ASP A 597 2.67 -6.41 35.16
C ASP A 597 2.83 -7.72 34.35
N ASP A 598 2.03 -7.85 33.30
CA ASP A 598 2.03 -8.99 32.40
C ASP A 598 1.57 -8.59 31.00
N ASP A 599 2.21 -9.14 29.96
CA ASP A 599 1.77 -8.96 28.57
C ASP A 599 1.65 -10.34 27.91
N LEU A 600 0.46 -10.66 27.41
CA LEU A 600 0.14 -11.86 26.65
C LEU A 600 -0.35 -11.43 25.28
N ARG A 601 0.25 -11.96 24.22
CA ARG A 601 -0.19 -11.75 22.84
C ARG A 601 -0.27 -13.11 22.16
N GLY A 602 -1.33 -13.34 21.40
CA GLY A 602 -1.53 -14.59 20.69
C GLY A 602 -2.21 -14.36 19.34
N LEU A 603 -1.76 -15.10 18.34
CA LEU A 603 -2.31 -15.11 16.99
C LEU A 603 -2.41 -16.56 16.52
N LEU A 604 -3.62 -17.01 16.22
CA LEU A 604 -3.87 -18.27 15.54
C LEU A 604 -4.26 -17.97 14.10
N ARG A 605 -3.66 -18.65 13.13
CA ARG A 605 -3.94 -18.46 11.71
C ARG A 605 -4.14 -19.82 11.05
N TYR A 606 -5.13 -19.90 10.18
CA TYR A 606 -5.30 -21.02 9.27
C TYR A 606 -5.48 -20.48 7.86
N GLU A 607 -4.59 -20.87 6.95
CA GLU A 607 -4.56 -20.41 5.57
C GLU A 607 -4.62 -21.59 4.59
N THR A 608 -5.45 -21.46 3.55
CA THR A 608 -5.61 -22.49 2.52
C THR A 608 -4.69 -22.24 1.33
N GLU A 609 -4.56 -23.22 0.43
CA GLU A 609 -3.82 -23.05 -0.84
C GLU A 609 -4.46 -22.02 -1.78
N THR A 610 -5.72 -21.65 -1.55
CA THR A 610 -6.45 -20.64 -2.33
C THR A 610 -6.45 -19.27 -1.63
N GLU A 611 -5.47 -19.02 -0.75
CA GLU A 611 -5.29 -17.77 0.02
C GLU A 611 -6.48 -17.38 0.92
N GLN A 612 -7.39 -18.31 1.22
CA GLN A 612 -8.43 -18.06 2.21
C GLN A 612 -7.81 -18.18 3.60
N SER A 613 -8.09 -17.23 4.48
CA SER A 613 -7.50 -17.22 5.82
C SER A 613 -8.52 -16.92 6.89
N ILE A 614 -8.38 -17.57 8.04
CA ILE A 614 -8.99 -17.13 9.30
C ILE A 614 -7.90 -16.87 10.33
N GLU A 615 -7.99 -15.72 10.98
CA GLU A 615 -7.09 -15.27 12.01
C GLU A 615 -7.87 -15.01 13.31
N LEU A 616 -7.31 -15.45 14.43
CA LEU A 616 -7.83 -15.19 15.77
C LEU A 616 -6.72 -14.53 16.59
N GLY A 617 -6.86 -13.23 16.81
CA GLY A 617 -5.97 -12.44 17.66
C GLY A 617 -6.51 -12.34 19.08
N PHE A 618 -5.63 -12.40 20.07
CA PHE A 618 -5.96 -12.06 21.45
C PHE A 618 -4.76 -11.44 22.13
N GLY A 619 -5.02 -10.50 23.04
CA GLY A 619 -3.98 -9.82 23.78
C GLY A 619 -4.47 -9.32 25.13
N ARG A 620 -3.57 -9.31 26.10
CA ARG A 620 -3.75 -8.63 27.37
C ARG A 620 -2.44 -8.04 27.80
N GLU A 621 -2.42 -6.74 28.00
CA GLU A 621 -1.29 -6.00 28.53
C GLU A 621 -1.71 -5.34 29.84
N ARG A 622 -0.92 -5.55 30.90
CA ARG A 622 -1.06 -4.86 32.17
C ARG A 622 0.25 -4.17 32.47
N ALA A 623 0.20 -2.86 32.65
CA ALA A 623 1.36 -2.04 32.98
C ALA A 623 0.93 -1.00 34.01
N LEU A 624 1.58 -1.00 35.18
CA LEU A 624 1.24 -0.11 36.30
C LEU A 624 -0.25 -0.19 36.67
N ASN A 625 -1.00 0.88 36.40
CA ASN A 625 -2.44 1.00 36.68
C ASN A 625 -3.31 0.85 35.43
N THR A 626 -2.71 0.56 34.27
CA THR A 626 -3.40 0.42 32.99
C THR A 626 -3.52 -1.05 32.61
N THR A 627 -4.70 -1.48 32.20
CA THR A 627 -4.94 -2.81 31.62
C THR A 627 -5.61 -2.66 30.26
N THR A 628 -4.94 -3.16 29.22
CA THR A 628 -5.47 -3.22 27.85
C THR A 628 -5.75 -4.67 27.50
N GLN A 629 -6.93 -4.94 26.95
CA GLN A 629 -7.36 -6.25 26.47
C GLN A 629 -7.85 -6.11 25.04
N ARG A 630 -7.51 -7.07 24.19
CA ARG A 630 -7.94 -7.09 22.80
C ARG A 630 -8.26 -8.51 22.36
N ALA A 631 -9.27 -8.66 21.52
CA ALA A 631 -9.58 -9.91 20.86
C ALA A 631 -10.16 -9.60 19.49
N ASP A 632 -9.69 -10.28 18.46
CA ASP A 632 -10.15 -10.05 17.10
C ASP A 632 -10.25 -11.34 16.30
N ILE A 633 -11.20 -11.35 15.37
CA ILE A 633 -11.44 -12.43 14.41
C ILE A 633 -11.42 -11.78 13.04
N ARG A 634 -10.51 -12.24 12.17
CA ARG A 634 -10.42 -11.76 10.79
C ARG A 634 -10.60 -12.93 9.85
N TRP A 635 -11.51 -12.78 8.90
CA TRP A 635 -11.74 -13.75 7.86
C TRP A 635 -11.54 -13.11 6.50
N ARG A 636 -10.75 -13.78 5.66
CA ARG A 636 -10.52 -13.41 4.26
C ARG A 636 -10.94 -14.59 3.37
N GLY A 637 -11.85 -14.32 2.46
CA GLY A 637 -12.29 -15.26 1.44
C GLY A 637 -11.43 -15.21 0.18
N SER A 638 -11.87 -15.91 -0.87
CA SER A 638 -11.13 -16.03 -2.13
C SER A 638 -11.48 -14.96 -3.16
N ASN A 639 -12.63 -14.28 -3.02
CA ASN A 639 -13.13 -13.28 -3.96
C ASN A 639 -13.24 -11.91 -3.27
N ARG A 640 -12.14 -11.46 -2.62
CA ARG A 640 -12.06 -10.17 -1.90
C ARG A 640 -13.01 -10.06 -0.70
N GLU A 641 -13.60 -11.17 -0.27
CA GLU A 641 -14.51 -11.17 0.88
C GLU A 641 -13.71 -10.95 2.16
N VAL A 642 -14.11 -9.98 2.97
CA VAL A 642 -13.48 -9.67 4.25
C VAL A 642 -14.55 -9.50 5.30
N VAL A 643 -14.34 -10.11 6.47
CA VAL A 643 -15.15 -9.87 7.67
C VAL A 643 -14.22 -9.83 8.88
N ASN A 644 -14.26 -8.72 9.60
CA ASN A 644 -13.47 -8.49 10.80
C ASN A 644 -14.40 -8.18 11.96
N ILE A 645 -14.06 -8.72 13.13
CA ILE A 645 -14.71 -8.40 14.40
C ILE A 645 -13.61 -8.17 15.40
N GLY A 646 -13.54 -6.97 15.95
CA GLY A 646 -12.58 -6.57 16.98
C GLY A 646 -13.30 -6.23 18.28
N TRP A 647 -12.65 -6.49 19.40
CA TRP A 647 -13.03 -5.95 20.69
C TRP A 647 -11.77 -5.47 21.40
N GLN A 648 -11.83 -4.27 21.96
CA GLN A 648 -10.77 -3.73 22.78
C GLN A 648 -11.31 -3.10 24.05
N ARG A 649 -10.54 -3.20 25.13
CA ARG A 649 -10.86 -2.56 26.41
C ARG A 649 -9.61 -2.03 27.04
N LYS A 650 -9.67 -0.79 27.49
CA LYS A 650 -8.65 -0.12 28.28
C LYS A 650 -9.23 0.31 29.62
N GLU A 651 -8.54 -0.05 30.69
CA GLU A 651 -8.84 0.39 32.05
C GLU A 651 -7.64 1.17 32.58
N ASP A 652 -7.86 2.38 33.09
CA ASP A 652 -6.86 3.21 33.74
C ASP A 652 -7.26 3.41 35.21
N ASN A 653 -6.36 3.11 36.16
CA ASN A 653 -6.62 3.14 37.61
C ASN A 653 -7.86 2.31 38.03
N ALA A 654 -8.07 1.17 37.37
CA ALA A 654 -9.26 0.32 37.54
C ALA A 654 -10.60 1.02 37.23
N GLN A 655 -10.56 2.19 36.57
CA GLN A 655 -11.71 2.81 35.91
C GLN A 655 -11.62 2.51 34.42
N ARG A 656 -12.76 2.19 33.80
CA ARG A 656 -12.80 1.96 32.35
C ARG A 656 -12.60 3.29 31.65
N SER A 657 -11.59 3.36 30.79
CA SER A 657 -11.33 4.51 29.92
C SER A 657 -11.75 4.24 28.48
N LEU A 658 -11.78 2.98 28.05
CA LEU A 658 -12.24 2.55 26.73
C LEU A 658 -12.83 1.14 26.79
N ASP A 659 -13.97 0.89 26.14
CA ASP A 659 -14.50 -0.47 25.93
C ASP A 659 -15.25 -0.46 24.60
N GLU A 660 -14.64 -0.94 23.52
CA GLU A 660 -15.14 -0.78 22.16
C GLU A 660 -15.25 -2.12 21.44
N ILE A 661 -16.28 -2.23 20.60
CA ILE A 661 -16.41 -3.29 19.63
C ILE A 661 -16.35 -2.70 18.23
N GLU A 662 -15.57 -3.34 17.37
CA GLU A 662 -15.38 -2.97 15.98
C GLU A 662 -15.89 -4.10 15.10
N PHE A 663 -16.55 -3.74 14.01
CA PHE A 663 -17.01 -4.69 13.00
C PHE A 663 -16.83 -4.07 11.63
N SER A 664 -16.15 -4.76 10.72
CA SER A 664 -16.03 -4.33 9.32
C SER A 664 -16.22 -5.50 8.36
N LEU A 665 -16.79 -5.22 7.19
CA LEU A 665 -16.96 -6.19 6.11
C LEU A 665 -16.86 -5.55 4.73
N ALA A 666 -16.40 -6.35 3.79
CA ALA A 666 -16.52 -6.15 2.35
C ALA A 666 -17.01 -7.45 1.73
N LEU A 667 -18.21 -7.46 1.14
CA LEU A 667 -18.84 -8.68 0.61
C LEU A 667 -19.37 -8.46 -0.82
N PRO A 668 -18.97 -9.30 -1.79
CA PRO A 668 -19.60 -9.34 -3.10
C PRO A 668 -20.98 -10.02 -3.01
N VAL A 669 -22.05 -9.24 -3.16
CA VAL A 669 -23.45 -9.74 -3.13
C VAL A 669 -23.84 -10.36 -4.47
N SER A 670 -23.20 -9.90 -5.56
CA SER A 670 -23.30 -10.49 -6.89
C SER A 670 -21.98 -10.30 -7.64
N ALA A 671 -21.85 -10.84 -8.86
CA ALA A 671 -20.70 -10.58 -9.72
C ALA A 671 -20.48 -9.08 -10.06
N SER A 672 -21.48 -8.23 -9.83
CA SER A 672 -21.45 -6.81 -10.20
C SER A 672 -21.71 -5.85 -9.04
N VAL A 673 -21.97 -6.35 -7.83
CA VAL A 673 -22.37 -5.54 -6.68
C VAL A 673 -21.61 -6.00 -5.45
N GLU A 674 -20.94 -5.06 -4.79
CA GLU A 674 -20.19 -5.23 -3.56
C GLU A 674 -20.74 -4.27 -2.50
N VAL A 675 -20.84 -4.73 -1.26
CA VAL A 675 -21.34 -3.95 -0.13
C VAL A 675 -20.26 -3.86 0.93
N PHE A 676 -20.14 -2.67 1.50
CA PHE A 676 -19.22 -2.33 2.58
C PHE A 676 -20.00 -1.92 3.81
N ALA A 677 -19.55 -2.36 4.98
CA ALA A 677 -20.05 -1.84 6.24
C ALA A 677 -18.94 -1.85 7.29
N GLY A 678 -18.89 -0.82 8.11
CA GLY A 678 -17.98 -0.67 9.24
C GLY A 678 -18.74 -0.03 10.41
N ILE A 679 -18.45 -0.44 11.63
CA ILE A 679 -18.99 0.21 12.82
C ILE A 679 -18.04 0.01 14.01
N THR A 680 -17.70 1.12 14.65
CA THR A 680 -16.97 1.15 15.92
C THR A 680 -17.91 1.70 16.98
N ARG A 681 -18.08 0.95 18.07
CA ARG A 681 -19.02 1.31 19.13
C ARG A 681 -18.40 1.19 20.50
N ASP A 682 -18.43 2.29 21.24
CA ASP A 682 -18.13 2.33 22.66
C ASP A 682 -19.31 1.72 23.46
N LEU A 683 -18.99 0.62 24.14
CA LEU A 683 -19.89 -0.18 24.95
C LEU A 683 -20.19 0.48 26.31
N GLU A 684 -19.33 1.36 26.82
CA GLU A 684 -19.50 2.07 28.08
C GLU A 684 -20.39 3.30 27.90
N SER A 685 -20.10 4.15 26.90
CA SER A 685 -20.94 5.31 26.59
C SER A 685 -22.20 4.96 25.79
N HIS A 686 -22.27 3.73 25.26
CA HIS A 686 -23.30 3.24 24.34
C HIS A 686 -23.39 4.02 23.03
N ARG A 687 -22.36 4.82 22.68
CA ARG A 687 -22.30 5.64 21.48
C ARG A 687 -21.53 4.94 20.36
N THR A 688 -21.98 5.15 19.14
CA THR A 688 -21.18 4.80 17.96
C THR A 688 -20.15 5.89 17.76
N THR A 689 -18.87 5.54 17.71
CA THR A 689 -17.77 6.48 17.48
C THR A 689 -17.57 6.67 15.99
N GLU A 690 -17.48 5.57 15.24
CA GLU A 690 -17.26 5.57 13.79
C GLU A 690 -18.22 4.60 13.10
N GLY A 691 -18.52 4.87 11.83
CA GLY A 691 -19.30 3.97 11.03
C GLY A 691 -19.21 4.26 9.55
N LEU A 692 -19.32 3.19 8.78
CA LEU A 692 -19.20 3.16 7.34
C LEU A 692 -20.33 2.31 6.78
N MET A 693 -20.96 2.78 5.70
CA MET A 693 -21.81 1.95 4.85
C MET A 693 -21.58 2.36 3.40
N GLY A 694 -21.45 1.37 2.53
CA GLY A 694 -21.19 1.65 1.12
C GLY A 694 -21.72 0.57 0.20
N ILE A 695 -21.94 0.97 -1.04
CA ILE A 695 -22.25 0.07 -2.14
C ILE A 695 -21.42 0.46 -3.35
N GLN A 696 -20.83 -0.54 -3.99
CA GLN A 696 -20.17 -0.42 -5.26
C GLN A 696 -20.92 -1.28 -6.27
N GLN A 697 -21.19 -0.69 -7.44
CA GLN A 697 -21.65 -1.44 -8.59
C GLN A 697 -20.58 -1.34 -9.68
N SER A 698 -20.17 -2.50 -10.17
CA SER A 698 -19.19 -2.67 -11.24
C SER A 698 -19.89 -3.24 -12.46
N GLY A 699 -19.81 -2.52 -13.57
CA GLY A 699 -20.29 -2.97 -14.87
C GLY A 699 -19.15 -3.21 -15.86
N CYS A 700 -19.53 -3.51 -17.10
CA CYS A 700 -18.60 -3.70 -18.22
C CYS A 700 -17.75 -2.46 -18.49
N CYS A 701 -18.38 -1.28 -18.61
CA CYS A 701 -17.75 -0.04 -19.07
C CYS A 701 -17.73 1.10 -18.05
N HIS A 702 -18.29 0.87 -16.87
CA HIS A 702 -18.37 1.84 -15.79
C HIS A 702 -18.41 1.15 -14.44
N SER A 703 -18.06 1.88 -13.39
CA SER A 703 -18.37 1.51 -12.01
C SER A 703 -18.71 2.76 -11.22
N TRP A 704 -19.63 2.64 -10.27
CA TRP A 704 -19.93 3.73 -9.36
C TRP A 704 -19.90 3.23 -7.92
N ARG A 705 -19.57 4.15 -7.02
CA ARG A 705 -19.45 3.91 -5.57
C ARG A 705 -20.22 4.99 -4.85
N LEU A 706 -21.00 4.56 -3.86
CA LEU A 706 -21.66 5.46 -2.91
C LEU A 706 -21.28 5.00 -1.51
N ILE A 707 -20.65 5.90 -0.76
CA ILE A 707 -20.21 5.65 0.61
C ILE A 707 -20.84 6.69 1.51
N SER A 708 -21.34 6.29 2.67
CA SER A 708 -21.62 7.17 3.79
C SER A 708 -20.72 6.75 4.93
N LYS A 709 -19.96 7.69 5.47
CA LYS A 709 -19.20 7.51 6.70
C LYS A 709 -19.68 8.49 7.77
N HIS A 710 -19.49 8.15 9.02
CA HIS A 710 -19.62 9.07 10.13
C HIS A 710 -18.51 8.85 11.14
N GLY A 711 -18.01 9.92 11.76
CA GLY A 711 -16.92 9.86 12.74
C GLY A 711 -16.97 11.06 13.69
N PRO A 712 -16.17 11.06 14.76
CA PRO A 712 -16.13 12.16 15.71
C PRO A 712 -15.53 13.41 15.06
N GLU A 713 -16.20 14.56 15.19
CA GLU A 713 -15.63 15.88 14.90
C GLU A 713 -14.71 16.27 16.06
N LEU A 714 -13.39 16.11 15.93
CA LEU A 714 -12.38 16.28 17.01
C LEU A 714 -12.29 17.69 17.64
N ASN A 715 -13.21 18.60 17.28
CA ASN A 715 -13.05 20.04 17.49
C ASN A 715 -13.91 20.68 18.60
N ASP A 716 -14.56 19.91 19.49
CA ASP A 716 -15.29 20.53 20.61
C ASP A 716 -15.19 19.76 21.94
N GLY A 717 -14.75 20.48 22.98
CA GLY A 717 -14.51 19.99 24.34
C GLY A 717 -15.76 19.58 25.14
N ASP A 718 -16.91 19.43 24.48
CA ASP A 718 -18.18 18.98 25.07
C ASP A 718 -18.75 17.78 24.29
N GLY A 719 -17.90 16.81 23.97
CA GLY A 719 -18.25 15.57 23.27
C GLY A 719 -18.51 15.82 21.77
N PRO A 720 -17.72 15.23 20.87
CA PRO A 720 -17.73 15.61 19.47
C PRO A 720 -19.10 15.32 18.83
N PRO A 721 -19.69 16.27 18.07
CA PRO A 721 -20.74 15.93 17.10
C PRO A 721 -20.22 14.81 16.18
N LEU A 722 -21.11 13.91 15.76
CA LEU A 722 -20.77 12.97 14.68
C LEU A 722 -20.87 13.73 13.36
N GLU A 723 -19.77 13.90 12.65
CA GLU A 723 -19.80 14.40 11.28
C GLU A 723 -20.24 13.26 10.37
N GLN A 724 -21.26 13.50 9.54
CA GLN A 724 -21.62 12.58 8.48
C GLN A 724 -21.07 13.10 7.14
N GLU A 725 -20.41 12.21 6.40
CA GLU A 725 -19.99 12.47 5.02
C GLU A 725 -20.55 11.43 4.06
N ILE A 726 -21.07 11.88 2.92
CA ILE A 726 -21.52 11.02 1.82
C ILE A 726 -20.64 11.28 0.60
N LEU A 727 -19.96 10.25 0.11
CA LEU A 727 -19.07 10.28 -1.04
C LEU A 727 -19.68 9.51 -2.22
N PHE A 728 -19.64 10.12 -3.40
CA PHE A 728 -19.99 9.50 -4.68
C PHE A 728 -18.83 9.58 -5.66
N GLU A 729 -18.52 8.45 -6.28
CA GLU A 729 -17.48 8.34 -7.32
C GLU A 729 -18.04 7.58 -8.54
N LEU A 730 -17.75 8.09 -9.74
CA LEU A 730 -18.10 7.45 -11.02
C LEU A 730 -16.84 7.25 -11.87
N GLU A 731 -16.50 6.00 -12.12
CA GLU A 731 -15.37 5.57 -12.93
C GLU A 731 -15.86 5.11 -14.30
N LEU A 732 -15.35 5.70 -15.39
CA LEU A 732 -15.67 5.32 -16.78
C LEU A 732 -14.51 4.51 -17.36
N ARG A 733 -14.67 3.19 -17.44
CA ARG A 733 -13.59 2.27 -17.83
C ARG A 733 -13.14 2.53 -19.26
N GLY A 734 -11.84 2.76 -19.43
CA GLY A 734 -11.22 3.02 -20.74
C GLY A 734 -11.30 4.48 -21.21
N LEU A 735 -11.88 5.38 -20.40
CA LEU A 735 -11.89 6.82 -20.65
C LEU A 735 -11.19 7.59 -19.53
N ALA A 736 -11.55 7.31 -18.27
CA ALA A 736 -10.94 7.89 -17.09
C ALA A 736 -10.17 6.81 -16.32
N GLY A 737 -9.10 7.23 -15.64
CA GLY A 737 -8.40 6.37 -14.67
C GLY A 737 -9.26 6.10 -13.43
N ILE A 738 -8.77 5.21 -12.58
CA ILE A 738 -9.36 4.91 -11.27
C ILE A 738 -9.28 6.18 -10.40
N GLY A 739 -10.29 6.45 -9.57
CA GLY A 739 -10.30 7.57 -8.63
C GLY A 739 -9.43 7.32 -7.39
N ASP A 740 -8.91 8.40 -6.81
CA ASP A 740 -7.86 8.34 -5.77
C ASP A 740 -8.36 8.54 -4.34
N LYS A 741 -9.65 8.84 -4.11
CA LYS A 741 -10.19 9.12 -2.76
C LYS A 741 -10.89 7.93 -2.10
N VAL A 742 -11.76 7.25 -2.84
CA VAL A 742 -12.70 6.29 -2.23
C VAL A 742 -12.04 4.92 -1.93
N ARG A 743 -11.14 4.47 -2.81
CA ARG A 743 -10.49 3.15 -2.66
C ARG A 743 -9.45 3.09 -1.54
N PRO A 744 -8.56 4.08 -1.36
CA PRO A 744 -7.64 4.10 -0.22
C PRO A 744 -8.40 4.11 1.10
N PHE A 745 -9.40 4.98 1.24
CA PHE A 745 -10.28 5.03 2.42
C PHE A 745 -10.90 3.66 2.77
N LEU A 746 -11.44 2.91 1.79
CA LEU A 746 -11.97 1.57 2.04
C LEU A 746 -10.91 0.55 2.48
N THR A 747 -9.66 0.74 2.05
CA THR A 747 -8.54 -0.14 2.40
C THR A 747 -8.08 0.11 3.83
N ASP A 748 -8.11 1.37 4.27
CA ASP A 748 -7.73 1.78 5.62
C ASP A 748 -8.81 1.42 6.64
N GLU A 749 -10.09 1.66 6.30
CA GLU A 749 -11.23 1.40 7.18
C GLU A 749 -11.60 -0.10 7.28
N ILE A 750 -11.25 -0.90 6.27
CA ILE A 750 -11.57 -2.34 6.22
C ILE A 750 -10.26 -3.12 6.11
N ASP A 751 -9.67 -3.43 7.27
CA ASP A 751 -8.39 -4.15 7.33
C ASP A 751 -8.40 -5.45 6.50
N GLY A 752 -7.40 -5.58 5.62
CA GLY A 752 -7.24 -6.72 4.73
C GLY A 752 -8.08 -6.67 3.45
N TYR A 753 -8.88 -5.63 3.24
CA TYR A 753 -9.50 -5.36 1.95
C TYR A 753 -8.44 -4.94 0.94
N ASN A 754 -8.51 -5.46 -0.29
CA ASN A 754 -7.63 -5.05 -1.37
C ASN A 754 -8.45 -4.79 -2.63
N PRO A 755 -8.60 -3.53 -3.07
CA PRO A 755 -9.43 -3.21 -4.21
C PRO A 755 -8.83 -3.65 -5.56
N GLY A 756 -7.55 -4.04 -5.59
CA GLY A 756 -6.80 -4.46 -6.78
C GLY A 756 -6.65 -5.97 -6.98
N ARG A 757 -7.19 -6.79 -6.07
CA ARG A 757 -7.23 -8.26 -6.21
C ARG A 757 -8.42 -8.75 -7.01
#